data_AF-A0A0M9FTZ0-F1
#
_entry.id   AF-A0A0M9FTZ0-F1
#
_cell.length_a   1.000
_cell.length_b   1.000
_cell.length_c   1.000
_cell.angle_alpha   90.00
_cell.angle_beta   90.00
_cell.angle_gamma   90.00
#
_symmetry.space_group_name_H-M   'P 1'
#
loop_
_entity.id
_entity.type
_entity.pdbx_description
1 polymer ?
#
loop_
_entity_poly.entity_id
_entity_poly.type
_entity_poly.pdbx_seq_one_letter_code
_entity_poly.pdbx_strand_id
1 'polypeptide(L)'
;MKGHISVRKTVGGVSRLALAVCLVVLVIVFVTAYGVGTSTANPRKARLMSTNIRVLNQNKVELEKCDQMRKTYLNGDKLTNAQLIASLQEREVAAKEALKMEKEREASIRSVVQRCTDDVDTLRKKAFGATAKNITAYLAELETRRVGLLDQLESLTNLKEMHRRSDLITLEKALVQQLTEVNRQQLVTDRVSACAKSPVKFSVVFDIGSSGNRVHVYKYSVNAATQDATTATPSVNALATLPTTTRPRDILNEIKLDEELFRYNYDALTKLPNPVADAPRALRKLFDAAKAFVPQEQHVCTPVEFKATAGLRSVGADTATATLSAIRQAFLNESFWLRGSAPVRMLDGKEEGPMAWLTVNFLLGSFDGHRSGGSRSNSTVAVIDLGGGSTQVVFEPHEAAFNTVPSHQQFTAQFGSRPVRAYQHCYEGFGLHAATRALLYSIQGKLPAKPSTTTTTAAPTEQQQQHGDMFNALFGGGGGAGERNDGNGKRTERDGDDGAIEEAKTGPSPDPIAVVAFPCFAAGYTDPLGVSNTKPSTTVEGTPVSGPNFTACANLFRDRLLRPVGESCPTAHCGIGRTHQPPLEQFAGDIYVISFVFDLLEAANATSLAVSPDEFAVRLADVEQIGVRRCAALTLDSIKTATVRSSLQPVYDCMYYAYSYALLKYGYGIPQDRSLHVVKRIQGYEMAWTLGASLISIA
;
A
#
# COMPACT_ATOMS: atom_id res chain seq x y z
N MET A 1 23.28 11.87 -112.89
CA MET A 1 21.98 12.02 -113.57
C MET A 1 21.34 10.64 -113.76
N LYS A 2 20.00 10.64 -113.74
CA LYS A 2 19.00 9.57 -113.79
C LYS A 2 19.19 8.41 -114.79
N GLY A 3 18.51 7.29 -114.50
CA GLY A 3 17.98 6.28 -115.46
C GLY A 3 18.35 4.83 -115.09
N HIS A 4 17.56 3.96 -114.41
CA HIS A 4 16.25 3.34 -114.71
C HIS A 4 16.26 2.56 -116.06
N ILE A 5 16.08 1.22 -116.19
CA ILE A 5 14.85 0.40 -115.98
C ILE A 5 15.13 -1.11 -116.29
N SER A 6 14.67 -2.03 -115.41
CA SER A 6 13.82 -3.25 -115.60
C SER A 6 14.20 -4.33 -116.66
N VAL A 7 14.06 -5.65 -116.45
CA VAL A 7 12.84 -6.52 -116.33
C VAL A 7 13.38 -7.96 -116.06
N ARG A 8 13.09 -8.72 -114.99
CA ARG A 8 11.93 -9.56 -114.57
C ARG A 8 11.48 -10.73 -115.50
N LYS A 9 11.59 -11.99 -115.02
CA LYS A 9 10.50 -13.02 -114.87
C LYS A 9 11.08 -14.42 -114.52
N THR A 10 10.80 -14.96 -113.31
CA THR A 10 9.81 -16.00 -112.89
C THR A 10 10.14 -17.42 -113.37
N VAL A 11 10.14 -18.48 -112.52
CA VAL A 11 8.95 -19.20 -111.99
C VAL A 11 9.26 -19.94 -110.67
N GLY A 12 8.26 -20.06 -109.77
CA GLY A 12 8.06 -21.24 -108.92
C GLY A 12 8.19 -21.05 -107.40
N GLY A 13 7.11 -20.66 -106.70
CA GLY A 13 7.11 -20.59 -105.24
C GLY A 13 5.71 -20.68 -104.64
N VAL A 14 5.41 -21.82 -104.02
CA VAL A 14 4.31 -21.96 -103.06
C VAL A 14 4.50 -20.87 -102.00
N SER A 15 3.49 -20.00 -101.86
CA SER A 15 3.61 -18.81 -101.01
C SER A 15 3.88 -19.21 -99.56
N ARG A 16 4.96 -18.68 -98.97
CA ARG A 16 5.27 -18.75 -97.53
C ARG A 16 4.07 -18.40 -96.65
N LEU A 17 3.11 -17.65 -97.19
CA LEU A 17 1.85 -17.30 -96.55
C LEU A 17 0.95 -18.53 -96.28
N ALA A 18 0.90 -19.51 -97.18
CA ALA A 18 0.05 -20.70 -97.00
C ALA A 18 0.60 -21.63 -95.90
N LEU A 19 1.93 -21.77 -95.82
CA LEU A 19 2.58 -22.56 -94.76
C LEU A 19 2.47 -21.87 -93.39
N ALA A 20 2.60 -20.54 -93.36
CA ALA A 20 2.45 -19.74 -92.15
C ALA A 20 1.00 -19.76 -91.62
N VAL A 21 0.01 -19.70 -92.51
CA VAL A 21 -1.40 -19.79 -92.12
C VAL A 21 -1.74 -21.18 -91.56
N CYS A 22 -1.23 -22.26 -92.16
CA CYS A 22 -1.40 -23.61 -91.60
C CYS A 22 -0.76 -23.79 -90.22
N LEU A 23 0.45 -23.26 -90.00
CA LEU A 23 1.13 -23.32 -88.69
C LEU A 23 0.38 -22.50 -87.63
N VAL A 24 -0.11 -21.31 -87.98
CA VAL A 24 -0.89 -20.47 -87.06
C VAL A 24 -2.22 -21.15 -86.71
N VAL A 25 -2.91 -21.74 -87.69
CA VAL A 25 -4.16 -22.48 -87.43
C VAL A 25 -3.89 -23.71 -86.55
N LEU A 26 -2.81 -24.46 -86.79
CA LEU A 26 -2.43 -25.61 -85.95
C LEU A 26 -2.09 -25.18 -84.52
N VAL A 27 -1.37 -24.08 -84.32
CA VAL A 27 -1.06 -23.54 -82.98
C VAL A 27 -2.34 -23.06 -82.29
N ILE A 28 -3.24 -22.38 -82.99
CA ILE A 28 -4.53 -21.94 -82.43
C ILE A 28 -5.40 -23.15 -82.05
N VAL A 29 -5.48 -24.18 -82.89
CA VAL A 29 -6.21 -25.42 -82.58
C VAL A 29 -5.57 -26.16 -81.41
N PHE A 30 -4.24 -26.21 -81.33
CA PHE A 30 -3.54 -26.86 -80.22
C PHE A 30 -3.71 -26.10 -78.90
N VAL A 31 -3.63 -24.76 -78.91
CA VAL A 31 -3.85 -23.91 -77.74
C VAL A 31 -5.31 -23.92 -77.29
N THR A 32 -6.27 -23.93 -78.23
CA THR A 32 -7.70 -24.03 -77.90
C THR A 32 -8.08 -25.43 -77.41
N ALA A 33 -7.56 -26.50 -78.02
CA ALA A 33 -7.78 -27.88 -77.53
C ALA A 33 -7.11 -28.13 -76.17
N TYR A 34 -5.90 -27.60 -75.94
CA TYR A 34 -5.20 -27.68 -74.65
C TYR A 34 -5.86 -26.79 -73.59
N GLY A 35 -6.34 -25.60 -73.97
CA GLY A 35 -7.08 -24.68 -73.11
C GLY A 35 -8.44 -25.24 -72.69
N VAL A 36 -9.20 -25.82 -73.62
CA VAL A 36 -10.48 -26.47 -73.31
C VAL A 36 -10.28 -27.76 -72.53
N GLY A 37 -9.26 -28.58 -72.88
CA GLY A 37 -8.93 -29.81 -72.17
C GLY A 37 -8.41 -29.61 -70.73
N THR A 38 -7.82 -28.45 -70.42
CA THR A 38 -7.44 -28.08 -69.04
C THR A 38 -8.56 -27.38 -68.27
N SER A 39 -9.54 -26.78 -68.96
CA SER A 39 -10.68 -26.08 -68.36
C SER A 39 -11.86 -27.03 -68.03
N THR A 40 -12.02 -28.12 -68.78
CA THR A 40 -13.04 -29.16 -68.49
C THR A 40 -12.50 -30.32 -67.65
N ALA A 41 -11.18 -30.37 -67.40
CA ALA A 41 -10.57 -31.34 -66.50
C ALA A 41 -10.44 -30.79 -65.07
N ASN A 42 -11.40 -31.21 -64.23
CA ASN A 42 -11.36 -31.19 -62.76
C ASN A 42 -11.88 -29.90 -62.06
N PRO A 43 -13.19 -29.82 -61.74
CA PRO A 43 -13.78 -28.71 -60.98
C PRO A 43 -13.14 -28.50 -59.58
N ARG A 44 -12.37 -29.46 -59.06
CA ARG A 44 -11.57 -29.27 -57.84
C ARG A 44 -10.38 -28.34 -58.04
N LYS A 45 -9.75 -28.33 -59.22
CA LYS A 45 -8.56 -27.51 -59.50
C LYS A 45 -8.93 -26.03 -59.64
N ALA A 46 -10.07 -25.74 -60.27
CA ALA A 46 -10.63 -24.39 -60.36
C ALA A 46 -11.06 -23.84 -58.98
N ARG A 47 -11.70 -24.66 -58.13
CA ARG A 47 -11.99 -24.27 -56.74
C ARG A 47 -10.72 -24.01 -55.94
N LEU A 48 -9.74 -24.91 -56.00
CA LEU A 48 -8.47 -24.76 -55.28
C LEU A 48 -7.71 -23.48 -55.69
N MET A 49 -7.73 -23.15 -56.99
CA MET A 49 -7.11 -21.94 -57.51
C MET A 49 -7.86 -20.67 -57.05
N SER A 50 -9.20 -20.70 -57.03
CA SER A 50 -10.00 -19.57 -56.52
C SER A 50 -9.80 -19.34 -55.01
N THR A 51 -9.63 -20.41 -54.23
CA THR A 51 -9.35 -20.33 -52.79
C THR A 51 -7.93 -19.79 -52.55
N ASN A 52 -6.93 -20.26 -53.29
CA ASN A 52 -5.55 -19.77 -53.18
C ASN A 52 -5.44 -18.28 -53.55
N ILE A 53 -6.19 -17.81 -54.55
CA ILE A 53 -6.23 -16.40 -54.93
C ILE A 53 -6.87 -15.55 -53.82
N ARG A 54 -7.95 -16.02 -53.17
CA ARG A 54 -8.54 -15.32 -52.02
C ARG A 54 -7.56 -15.22 -50.84
N VAL A 55 -6.88 -16.32 -50.53
CA VAL A 55 -5.87 -16.36 -49.45
C VAL A 55 -4.69 -15.44 -49.78
N LEU A 56 -4.22 -15.42 -51.03
CA LEU A 56 -3.18 -14.50 -51.49
C LEU A 56 -3.60 -13.03 -51.35
N ASN A 57 -4.83 -12.70 -51.72
CA ASN A 57 -5.34 -11.34 -51.60
C ASN A 57 -5.55 -10.92 -50.13
N GLN A 58 -6.05 -11.82 -49.27
CA GLN A 58 -6.13 -11.57 -47.82
C GLN A 58 -4.75 -11.37 -47.21
N ASN A 59 -3.78 -12.24 -47.53
CA ASN A 59 -2.41 -12.11 -47.03
C ASN A 59 -1.74 -10.82 -47.49
N LYS A 60 -2.06 -10.34 -48.71
CA LYS A 60 -1.55 -9.07 -49.23
C LYS A 60 -2.09 -7.88 -48.43
N VAL A 61 -3.39 -7.85 -48.13
CA VAL A 61 -4.02 -6.81 -47.31
C VAL A 61 -3.44 -6.81 -45.89
N GLU A 62 -3.23 -7.99 -45.29
CA GLU A 62 -2.61 -8.12 -43.97
C GLU A 62 -1.14 -7.67 -43.95
N LEU A 63 -0.39 -7.90 -45.04
CA LEU A 63 0.98 -7.42 -45.17
C LEU A 63 1.04 -5.89 -45.27
N GLU A 64 0.14 -5.28 -46.05
CA GLU A 64 0.02 -3.83 -46.16
C GLU A 64 -0.34 -3.18 -44.81
N LYS A 65 -1.23 -3.80 -44.02
CA LYS A 65 -1.54 -3.37 -42.65
C LYS A 65 -0.32 -3.51 -41.72
N CYS A 66 0.43 -4.60 -41.79
CA CYS A 66 1.66 -4.80 -41.01
C CYS A 66 2.71 -3.73 -41.31
N ASP A 67 2.91 -3.39 -42.59
CA ASP A 67 3.83 -2.33 -43.00
C ASP A 67 3.38 -0.94 -42.54
N GLN A 68 2.07 -0.68 -42.52
CA GLN A 68 1.52 0.56 -41.99
C GLN A 68 1.75 0.69 -40.47
N MET A 69 1.49 -0.36 -39.69
CA MET A 69 1.77 -0.38 -38.25
C MET A 69 3.27 -0.24 -37.95
N ARG A 70 4.12 -0.90 -38.74
CA ARG A 70 5.59 -0.77 -38.63
C ARG A 70 6.04 0.67 -38.85
N LYS A 71 5.44 1.39 -39.82
CA LYS A 71 5.72 2.81 -40.06
C LYS A 71 5.25 3.70 -38.90
N THR A 72 4.10 3.42 -38.29
CA THR A 72 3.62 4.15 -37.10
C THR A 72 4.55 3.95 -35.89
N TYR A 73 5.03 2.72 -35.65
CA TYR A 73 5.99 2.42 -34.59
C TYR A 73 7.37 3.08 -34.78
N LEU A 74 7.86 3.14 -36.02
CA LEU A 74 9.16 3.74 -36.34
C LEU A 74 9.13 5.29 -36.30
N ASN A 75 7.95 5.90 -36.44
CA ASN A 75 7.77 7.36 -36.43
C ASN A 75 7.42 7.95 -35.05
N GLY A 76 7.31 7.13 -33.99
CA GLY A 76 7.19 7.60 -32.61
C GLY A 76 5.77 7.90 -32.10
N ASP A 77 4.73 7.78 -32.93
CA ASP A 77 3.34 7.92 -32.51
C ASP A 77 2.88 6.64 -31.76
N LYS A 78 2.72 6.73 -30.43
CA LYS A 78 2.13 5.65 -29.63
C LYS A 78 0.62 5.55 -29.95
N LEU A 79 0.12 4.37 -30.36
CA LEU A 79 -1.33 4.14 -30.51
C LEU A 79 -2.05 4.39 -29.18
N THR A 80 -3.23 5.01 -29.24
CA THR A 80 -4.14 5.10 -28.08
C THR A 80 -4.71 3.72 -27.75
N ASN A 81 -5.09 3.48 -26.48
CA ASN A 81 -5.71 2.21 -26.06
C ASN A 81 -6.95 1.86 -26.90
N ALA A 82 -7.75 2.85 -27.30
CA ALA A 82 -8.91 2.64 -28.17
C ALA A 82 -8.52 2.11 -29.56
N GLN A 83 -7.45 2.64 -30.17
CA GLN A 83 -6.94 2.17 -31.46
C GLN A 83 -6.30 0.78 -31.34
N LEU A 84 -5.63 0.49 -30.22
CA LEU A 84 -5.07 -0.83 -29.94
C LEU A 84 -6.15 -1.89 -29.72
N ILE A 85 -7.21 -1.58 -28.95
CA ILE A 85 -8.37 -2.46 -28.74
C ILE A 85 -9.03 -2.77 -30.08
N ALA A 86 -9.30 -1.76 -30.92
CA ALA A 86 -9.88 -1.98 -32.24
C ALA A 86 -9.00 -2.90 -33.11
N SER A 87 -7.68 -2.68 -33.11
CA SER A 87 -6.74 -3.51 -33.86
C SER A 87 -6.68 -4.96 -33.35
N LEU A 88 -6.71 -5.16 -32.03
CA LEU A 88 -6.73 -6.49 -31.42
C LEU A 88 -8.06 -7.20 -31.67
N GLN A 89 -9.20 -6.51 -31.61
CA GLN A 89 -10.51 -7.09 -31.96
C GLN A 89 -10.56 -7.56 -33.42
N GLU A 90 -10.05 -6.75 -34.35
CA GLU A 90 -9.96 -7.15 -35.76
C GLU A 90 -9.13 -8.42 -35.94
N ARG A 91 -7.96 -8.49 -35.28
CA ARG A 91 -7.10 -9.68 -35.31
C ARG A 91 -7.75 -10.90 -34.66
N GLU A 92 -8.60 -10.71 -33.65
CA GLU A 92 -9.30 -11.80 -32.97
C GLU A 92 -10.32 -12.43 -33.91
N VAL A 93 -11.11 -11.58 -34.57
CA VAL A 93 -12.09 -11.98 -35.57
C VAL A 93 -11.40 -12.72 -36.72
N ALA A 94 -10.29 -12.17 -37.24
CA ALA A 94 -9.52 -12.81 -38.31
C ALA A 94 -8.96 -14.18 -37.89
N ALA A 95 -8.41 -14.32 -36.69
CA ALA A 95 -7.91 -15.59 -36.17
C ALA A 95 -9.03 -16.63 -35.99
N LYS A 96 -10.20 -16.22 -35.49
CA LYS A 96 -11.39 -17.07 -35.35
C LYS A 96 -11.93 -17.53 -36.70
N GLU A 97 -11.98 -16.64 -37.68
CA GLU A 97 -12.40 -16.99 -39.04
C GLU A 97 -11.42 -17.96 -39.71
N ALA A 98 -10.11 -17.74 -39.57
CA ALA A 98 -9.08 -18.66 -40.07
C ALA A 98 -9.19 -20.05 -39.42
N LEU A 99 -9.38 -20.10 -38.09
CA LEU A 99 -9.58 -21.35 -37.36
C LEU A 99 -10.88 -22.06 -37.80
N LYS A 100 -11.94 -21.31 -38.07
CA LYS A 100 -13.21 -21.84 -38.60
C LYS A 100 -13.01 -22.47 -39.98
N MET A 101 -12.33 -21.77 -40.89
CA MET A 101 -12.02 -22.30 -42.23
C MET A 101 -11.19 -23.58 -42.17
N GLU A 102 -10.20 -23.67 -41.26
CA GLU A 102 -9.41 -24.89 -41.08
C GLU A 102 -10.24 -26.05 -40.49
N LYS A 103 -11.14 -25.77 -39.53
CA LYS A 103 -12.09 -26.78 -39.01
C LYS A 103 -13.04 -27.29 -40.09
N GLU A 104 -13.55 -26.40 -40.95
CA GLU A 104 -14.43 -26.74 -42.07
C GLU A 104 -13.69 -27.56 -43.15
N ARG A 105 -12.43 -27.22 -43.42
CA ARG A 105 -11.57 -27.99 -44.33
C ARG A 105 -11.34 -29.42 -43.81
N GLU A 106 -11.04 -29.56 -42.53
CA GLU A 106 -10.86 -30.87 -41.87
C GLU A 106 -12.16 -31.70 -41.90
N ALA A 107 -13.30 -31.08 -41.59
CA ALA A 107 -14.62 -31.72 -41.63
C ALA A 107 -15.01 -32.16 -43.05
N SER A 108 -14.75 -31.31 -44.06
CA SER A 108 -15.00 -31.64 -45.47
C SER A 108 -14.21 -32.87 -45.89
N ILE A 109 -12.94 -32.97 -45.52
CA ILE A 109 -12.08 -34.10 -45.90
C ILE A 109 -12.50 -35.38 -45.16
N ARG A 110 -12.82 -35.30 -43.87
CA ARG A 110 -13.41 -36.42 -43.12
C ARG A 110 -14.70 -36.93 -43.77
N SER A 111 -15.57 -36.04 -44.26
CA SER A 111 -16.79 -36.43 -44.99
C SER A 111 -16.54 -37.16 -46.31
N VAL A 112 -15.40 -36.88 -46.97
CA VAL A 112 -15.00 -37.53 -48.22
C VAL A 112 -14.40 -38.89 -47.93
N VAL A 113 -13.57 -39.00 -46.88
CA VAL A 113 -13.04 -40.29 -46.41
C VAL A 113 -14.17 -41.21 -45.96
N GLN A 114 -15.13 -40.70 -45.19
CA GLN A 114 -16.28 -41.48 -44.73
C GLN A 114 -17.12 -42.03 -45.89
N ARG A 115 -17.46 -41.18 -46.88
CA ARG A 115 -18.16 -41.64 -48.09
C ARG A 115 -17.39 -42.73 -48.83
N CYS A 116 -16.07 -42.57 -48.95
CA CYS A 116 -15.24 -43.57 -49.61
C CYS A 116 -15.22 -44.90 -48.84
N THR A 117 -15.23 -44.86 -47.51
CA THR A 117 -15.35 -46.04 -46.64
C THR A 117 -16.71 -46.71 -46.81
N ASP A 118 -17.80 -45.94 -46.80
CA ASP A 118 -19.18 -46.45 -46.94
C ASP A 118 -19.38 -47.11 -48.33
N ASP A 119 -18.80 -46.53 -49.38
CA ASP A 119 -18.80 -47.09 -50.73
C ASP A 119 -18.04 -48.43 -50.80
N VAL A 120 -16.86 -48.51 -50.16
CA VAL A 120 -16.06 -49.75 -50.08
C VAL A 120 -16.82 -50.85 -49.32
N ASP A 121 -17.46 -50.51 -48.20
CA ASP A 121 -18.25 -51.47 -47.42
C ASP A 121 -19.50 -51.95 -48.17
N THR A 122 -20.16 -51.05 -48.90
CA THR A 122 -21.31 -51.40 -49.75
C THR A 122 -20.89 -52.35 -50.88
N LEU A 123 -19.72 -52.12 -51.48
CA LEU A 123 -19.16 -53.00 -52.51
C LEU A 123 -18.71 -54.35 -51.96
N ARG A 124 -18.12 -54.41 -50.75
CA ARG A 124 -17.82 -55.68 -50.07
C ARG A 124 -19.07 -56.52 -49.82
N LYS A 125 -20.17 -55.88 -49.41
CA LYS A 125 -21.46 -56.55 -49.20
C LYS A 125 -22.06 -57.09 -50.51
N LYS A 126 -21.87 -56.39 -51.65
CA LYS A 126 -22.32 -56.84 -52.98
C LYS A 126 -21.42 -57.90 -53.62
N ALA A 127 -20.15 -58.01 -53.21
CA ALA A 127 -19.21 -59.00 -53.73
C ALA A 127 -19.46 -60.42 -53.18
N PHE A 128 -20.31 -60.57 -52.16
CA PHE A 128 -20.81 -61.86 -51.68
C PHE A 128 -21.89 -62.40 -52.65
N GLY A 129 -21.47 -62.90 -53.83
CA GLY A 129 -22.36 -63.69 -54.70
C GLY A 129 -22.23 -63.57 -56.23
N ALA A 130 -21.24 -62.88 -56.80
CA ALA A 130 -21.10 -62.79 -58.26
C ALA A 130 -19.68 -63.07 -58.79
N THR A 131 -19.61 -63.73 -59.95
CA THR A 131 -18.43 -64.37 -60.54
C THR A 131 -17.31 -63.40 -60.95
N ALA A 132 -16.09 -63.87 -60.69
CA ALA A 132 -14.83 -63.12 -60.64
C ALA A 132 -14.21 -62.75 -61.99
N LYS A 133 -13.94 -61.45 -62.20
CA LYS A 133 -12.67 -60.88 -62.70
C LYS A 133 -12.65 -59.35 -62.75
N ASN A 134 -13.79 -58.69 -63.02
CA ASN A 134 -13.85 -57.22 -63.10
C ASN A 134 -14.03 -56.51 -61.75
N ILE A 135 -14.67 -57.16 -60.76
CA ILE A 135 -14.92 -56.57 -59.44
C ILE A 135 -13.63 -56.49 -58.61
N THR A 136 -12.72 -57.46 -58.76
CA THR A 136 -11.43 -57.49 -58.06
C THR A 136 -10.48 -56.38 -58.54
N ALA A 137 -10.46 -56.07 -59.84
CA ALA A 137 -9.67 -54.97 -60.38
C ALA A 137 -10.22 -53.60 -59.94
N TYR A 138 -11.54 -53.44 -59.91
CA TYR A 138 -12.20 -52.22 -59.43
C TYR A 138 -12.04 -52.01 -57.91
N LEU A 139 -12.09 -53.09 -57.12
CA LEU A 139 -11.79 -53.06 -55.68
C LEU A 139 -10.34 -52.68 -55.41
N ALA A 140 -9.38 -53.19 -56.18
CA ALA A 140 -7.97 -52.82 -56.06
C ALA A 140 -7.72 -51.35 -56.42
N GLU A 141 -8.40 -50.82 -57.45
CA GLU A 141 -8.33 -49.40 -57.82
C GLU A 141 -8.93 -48.49 -56.74
N LEU A 142 -10.06 -48.89 -56.14
CA LEU A 142 -10.68 -48.17 -55.03
C LEU A 142 -9.89 -48.25 -53.72
N GLU A 143 -9.27 -49.40 -53.41
CA GLU A 143 -8.33 -49.52 -52.29
C GLU A 143 -7.08 -48.67 -52.50
N THR A 144 -6.53 -48.63 -53.72
CA THR A 144 -5.42 -47.73 -54.07
C THR A 144 -5.82 -46.27 -53.90
N ARG A 145 -7.05 -45.92 -54.29
CA ARG A 145 -7.58 -44.56 -54.13
C ARG A 145 -7.91 -44.21 -52.68
N ARG A 146 -8.37 -45.17 -51.87
CA ARG A 146 -8.57 -45.04 -50.42
C ARG A 146 -7.23 -44.86 -49.70
N VAL A 147 -6.23 -45.67 -50.01
CA VAL A 147 -4.87 -45.55 -49.46
C VAL A 147 -4.26 -44.21 -49.85
N GLY A 148 -4.41 -43.77 -51.12
CA GLY A 148 -3.96 -42.43 -51.54
C GLY A 148 -4.71 -41.27 -50.86
N LEU A 149 -6.00 -41.43 -50.54
CA LEU A 149 -6.77 -40.45 -49.77
C LEU A 149 -6.41 -40.44 -48.28
N LEU A 150 -6.07 -41.61 -47.71
CA LEU A 150 -5.55 -41.73 -46.35
C LEU A 150 -4.14 -41.16 -46.24
N ASP A 151 -3.29 -41.37 -47.24
CA ASP A 151 -1.95 -40.76 -47.34
C ASP A 151 -2.06 -39.23 -47.51
N GLN A 152 -3.04 -38.74 -48.28
CA GLN A 152 -3.36 -37.31 -48.32
C GLN A 152 -3.88 -36.76 -46.98
N LEU A 153 -4.70 -37.53 -46.25
CA LEU A 153 -5.18 -37.18 -44.90
C LEU A 153 -4.01 -37.16 -43.90
N GLU A 154 -3.12 -38.15 -43.97
CA GLU A 154 -1.90 -38.24 -43.15
C GLU A 154 -0.94 -37.08 -43.45
N SER A 155 -0.83 -36.68 -44.73
CA SER A 155 -0.06 -35.52 -45.16
C SER A 155 -0.65 -34.18 -44.71
N LEU A 156 -1.97 -34.12 -44.46
CA LEU A 156 -2.67 -32.96 -43.89
C LEU A 156 -2.67 -32.98 -42.36
N THR A 157 -2.45 -34.14 -41.73
CA THR A 157 -2.13 -34.27 -40.30
C THR A 157 -0.63 -34.23 -40.03
N ASN A 158 0.20 -34.02 -41.06
CA ASN A 158 1.64 -33.83 -40.89
C ASN A 158 1.89 -32.74 -39.84
N LEU A 159 2.97 -32.94 -39.05
CA LEU A 159 3.43 -32.06 -37.98
C LEU A 159 3.25 -30.56 -38.27
N LYS A 160 3.48 -30.11 -39.51
CA LYS A 160 3.35 -28.71 -39.93
C LYS A 160 1.92 -28.14 -39.87
N GLU A 161 0.89 -28.88 -40.28
CA GLU A 161 -0.49 -28.36 -40.29
C GLU A 161 -1.14 -28.50 -38.90
N MET A 162 -0.77 -29.54 -38.14
CA MET A 162 -1.09 -29.65 -36.71
C MET A 162 -0.45 -28.49 -35.91
N HIS A 163 0.81 -28.15 -36.20
CA HIS A 163 1.47 -26.97 -35.63
C HIS A 163 0.69 -25.71 -35.99
N ARG A 164 0.33 -25.51 -37.27
CA ARG A 164 -0.41 -24.32 -37.71
C ARG A 164 -1.76 -24.13 -37.00
N ARG A 165 -2.53 -25.20 -36.77
CA ARG A 165 -3.77 -25.14 -35.99
C ARG A 165 -3.51 -24.85 -34.51
N SER A 166 -2.50 -25.49 -33.93
CA SER A 166 -2.05 -25.23 -32.56
C SER A 166 -1.59 -23.78 -32.38
N ASP A 167 -0.86 -23.25 -33.35
CA ASP A 167 -0.37 -21.87 -33.40
C ASP A 167 -1.53 -20.88 -33.50
N LEU A 168 -2.54 -21.15 -34.33
CA LEU A 168 -3.75 -20.33 -34.43
C LEU A 168 -4.56 -20.31 -33.13
N ILE A 169 -4.70 -21.45 -32.46
CA ILE A 169 -5.37 -21.53 -31.14
C ILE A 169 -4.55 -20.78 -30.08
N THR A 170 -3.23 -20.89 -30.13
CA THR A 170 -2.32 -20.19 -29.22
C THR A 170 -2.37 -18.68 -29.44
N LEU A 171 -2.43 -18.25 -30.70
CA LEU A 171 -2.57 -16.85 -31.10
C LEU A 171 -3.91 -16.28 -30.68
N GLU A 172 -5.03 -16.98 -30.92
CA GLU A 172 -6.36 -16.56 -30.48
C GLU A 172 -6.39 -16.35 -28.95
N LYS A 173 -5.86 -17.31 -28.18
CA LYS A 173 -5.78 -17.20 -26.71
C LYS A 173 -4.92 -16.02 -26.27
N ALA A 174 -3.74 -15.84 -26.88
CA ALA A 174 -2.85 -14.73 -26.56
C ALA A 174 -3.50 -13.37 -26.86
N LEU A 175 -4.25 -13.28 -27.95
CA LEU A 175 -4.92 -12.06 -28.37
C LEU A 175 -6.12 -11.72 -27.47
N VAL A 176 -6.91 -12.71 -27.06
CA VAL A 176 -7.99 -12.54 -26.07
C VAL A 176 -7.44 -12.10 -24.72
N GLN A 177 -6.31 -12.68 -24.29
CA GLN A 177 -5.62 -12.26 -23.06
C GLN A 177 -5.13 -10.81 -23.15
N GLN A 178 -4.51 -10.42 -24.27
CA GLN A 178 -4.09 -9.04 -24.50
C GLN A 178 -5.29 -8.08 -24.52
N LEU A 179 -6.38 -8.44 -25.19
CA LEU A 179 -7.59 -7.62 -25.24
C LEU A 179 -8.20 -7.42 -23.85
N THR A 180 -8.26 -8.48 -23.05
CA THR A 180 -8.74 -8.44 -21.67
C THR A 180 -7.89 -7.50 -20.82
N GLU A 181 -6.56 -7.58 -20.97
CA GLU A 181 -5.62 -6.74 -20.25
C GLU A 181 -5.72 -5.26 -20.64
N VAL A 182 -5.83 -4.95 -21.94
CA VAL A 182 -5.98 -3.55 -22.41
C VAL A 182 -7.33 -2.96 -21.99
N ASN A 183 -8.42 -3.74 -22.05
CA ASN A 183 -9.73 -3.30 -21.54
C ASN A 183 -9.71 -3.04 -20.03
N ARG A 184 -9.03 -3.90 -19.26
CA ARG A 184 -8.82 -3.70 -17.82
C ARG A 184 -8.06 -2.39 -17.55
N GLN A 185 -7.00 -2.13 -18.31
CA GLN A 185 -6.24 -0.88 -18.21
C GLN A 185 -7.07 0.35 -18.58
N GLN A 186 -7.94 0.27 -19.60
CA GLN A 186 -8.84 1.35 -19.98
C GLN A 186 -9.88 1.66 -18.89
N LEU A 187 -10.52 0.64 -18.32
CA LEU A 187 -11.47 0.78 -17.22
C LEU A 187 -10.83 1.42 -15.97
N VAL A 188 -9.59 1.03 -15.65
CA VAL A 188 -8.82 1.65 -14.57
C VAL A 188 -8.53 3.12 -14.90
N THR A 189 -8.15 3.43 -16.13
CA THR A 189 -7.87 4.80 -16.59
C THR A 189 -9.11 5.70 -16.48
N ASP A 190 -10.27 5.21 -16.92
CA ASP A 190 -11.54 5.97 -16.88
C ASP A 190 -12.00 6.22 -15.44
N ARG A 191 -11.88 5.21 -14.56
CA ARG A 191 -12.20 5.35 -13.13
C ARG A 191 -11.24 6.29 -12.40
N VAL A 192 -9.93 6.22 -12.70
CA VAL A 192 -8.93 7.14 -12.13
C VAL A 192 -9.19 8.58 -12.60
N SER A 193 -9.55 8.78 -13.88
CA SER A 193 -9.96 10.08 -14.43
C SER A 193 -11.21 10.64 -13.74
N ALA A 194 -12.25 9.82 -13.58
CA ALA A 194 -13.49 10.21 -12.90
C ALA A 194 -13.22 10.61 -11.45
N CYS A 195 -12.37 9.85 -10.74
CA CYS A 195 -12.00 10.21 -9.39
C CYS A 195 -11.13 11.47 -9.32
N ALA A 196 -10.15 11.64 -10.20
CA ALA A 196 -9.29 12.82 -10.21
C ALA A 196 -10.12 14.11 -10.28
N LYS A 197 -11.18 14.10 -11.08
CA LYS A 197 -12.13 15.22 -11.25
C LYS A 197 -13.19 15.34 -10.15
N SER A 198 -13.33 14.33 -9.29
CA SER A 198 -14.33 14.37 -8.23
C SER A 198 -14.00 15.49 -7.23
N PRO A 199 -14.96 16.37 -6.90
CA PRO A 199 -14.79 17.39 -5.86
C PRO A 199 -14.81 16.77 -4.45
N VAL A 200 -15.12 15.47 -4.35
CA VAL A 200 -15.09 14.73 -3.09
C VAL A 200 -13.92 13.76 -3.12
N LYS A 201 -13.15 13.74 -2.04
CA LYS A 201 -11.99 12.86 -1.86
C LYS A 201 -12.15 12.07 -0.57
N PHE A 202 -11.61 10.86 -0.57
CA PHE A 202 -11.63 9.98 0.60
C PHE A 202 -10.20 9.59 0.96
N SER A 203 -9.98 9.23 2.22
CA SER A 203 -8.70 8.68 2.69
C SER A 203 -8.97 7.70 3.82
N VAL A 204 -8.34 6.53 3.77
CA VAL A 204 -8.53 5.44 4.72
C VAL A 204 -7.22 5.18 5.45
N VAL A 205 -7.25 5.29 6.78
CA VAL A 205 -6.07 5.09 7.62
C VAL A 205 -6.37 4.06 8.70
N PHE A 206 -5.59 2.98 8.71
CA PHE A 206 -5.61 1.98 9.76
C PHE A 206 -4.56 2.29 10.82
N ASP A 207 -5.02 2.46 12.05
CA ASP A 207 -4.18 2.54 13.25
C ASP A 207 -4.10 1.13 13.88
N ILE A 208 -2.95 0.50 13.74
CA ILE A 208 -2.66 -0.81 14.33
C ILE A 208 -1.97 -0.57 15.68
N GLY A 209 -2.81 -0.36 16.69
CA GLY A 209 -2.42 0.01 18.04
C GLY A 209 -2.11 -1.16 18.98
N SER A 210 -1.50 -0.84 20.13
CA SER A 210 -1.17 -1.82 21.18
C SER A 210 -2.40 -2.40 21.91
N SER A 211 -3.50 -1.66 21.96
CA SER A 211 -4.75 -2.06 22.63
C SER A 211 -5.84 -2.57 21.68
N GLY A 212 -5.64 -2.43 20.37
CA GLY A 212 -6.62 -2.79 19.35
C GLY A 212 -6.28 -2.13 18.01
N ASN A 213 -7.06 -2.45 16.99
CA ASN A 213 -6.94 -1.89 15.63
C ASN A 213 -8.12 -0.96 15.34
N ARG A 214 -7.87 0.12 14.63
CA ARG A 214 -8.92 1.05 14.18
C ARG A 214 -8.81 1.30 12.69
N VAL A 215 -9.92 1.64 12.08
CA VAL A 215 -9.94 2.26 10.75
C VAL A 215 -10.68 3.58 10.85
N HIS A 216 -10.07 4.59 10.24
CA HIS A 216 -10.65 5.89 10.01
C HIS A 216 -10.85 6.07 8.51
N VAL A 217 -12.04 6.47 8.09
CA VAL A 217 -12.29 6.89 6.71
C VAL A 217 -12.75 8.33 6.72
N TYR A 218 -11.93 9.20 6.16
CA TYR A 218 -12.20 10.62 6.09
C TYR A 218 -12.73 10.98 4.72
N LYS A 219 -13.81 11.77 4.69
CA LYS A 219 -14.41 12.35 3.49
C LYS A 219 -14.13 13.85 3.47
N TYR A 220 -13.62 14.33 2.35
CA TYR A 220 -13.29 15.73 2.14
C TYR A 220 -14.00 16.28 0.91
N SER A 221 -14.44 17.53 0.97
CA SER A 221 -14.79 18.33 -0.19
C SER A 221 -13.63 19.25 -0.55
N VAL A 222 -13.30 19.35 -1.83
CA VAL A 222 -12.27 20.23 -2.37
C VAL A 222 -12.95 21.47 -2.96
N ASN A 223 -12.56 22.66 -2.49
CA ASN A 223 -13.12 23.92 -2.93
C ASN A 223 -12.74 24.18 -4.41
N ALA A 224 -13.73 24.38 -5.27
CA ALA A 224 -13.58 24.47 -6.73
C ALA A 224 -12.84 25.72 -7.25
N ALA A 225 -12.38 26.63 -6.38
CA ALA A 225 -11.73 27.89 -6.76
C ALA A 225 -10.38 27.72 -7.48
N THR A 226 -9.85 26.50 -7.59
CA THR A 226 -8.60 26.18 -8.29
C THR A 226 -8.78 25.26 -9.52
N GLN A 227 -10.01 25.01 -9.98
CA GLN A 227 -10.27 24.13 -11.15
C GLN A 227 -9.85 24.72 -12.51
N ASP A 228 -9.45 25.99 -12.61
CA ASP A 228 -9.07 26.61 -13.89
C ASP A 228 -7.65 26.24 -14.40
N ALA A 229 -6.92 25.34 -13.74
CA ALA A 229 -5.53 25.02 -14.12
C ALA A 229 -5.32 23.67 -14.85
N THR A 230 -6.33 22.84 -15.13
CA THR A 230 -6.11 21.54 -15.77
C THR A 230 -7.08 21.22 -16.91
N THR A 231 -6.93 21.93 -18.03
CA THR A 231 -7.37 21.49 -19.36
C THR A 231 -6.29 20.73 -20.15
N ALA A 232 -5.24 20.24 -19.48
CA ALA A 232 -4.28 19.33 -20.11
C ALA A 232 -4.60 17.88 -19.78
N THR A 233 -5.01 17.13 -20.79
CA THR A 233 -5.15 15.67 -20.77
C THR A 233 -3.84 15.04 -20.30
N PRO A 234 -3.78 14.31 -19.16
CA PRO A 234 -2.53 13.72 -18.72
C PRO A 234 -2.21 12.52 -19.63
N SER A 235 -1.17 12.66 -20.45
CA SER A 235 -0.58 11.52 -21.15
C SER A 235 0.26 10.71 -20.15
N VAL A 236 0.29 9.39 -20.34
CA VAL A 236 0.98 8.41 -19.48
C VAL A 236 2.50 8.64 -19.39
N ASN A 237 3.06 9.54 -20.22
CA ASN A 237 4.47 9.94 -20.18
C ASN A 237 4.76 11.17 -19.28
N ALA A 238 3.76 11.86 -18.73
CA ALA A 238 3.95 13.07 -17.92
C ALA A 238 4.34 12.79 -16.45
N LEU A 239 4.40 11.53 -16.01
CA LEU A 239 4.80 11.17 -14.65
C LEU A 239 6.31 11.32 -14.36
N ALA A 240 7.13 11.62 -15.38
CA ALA A 240 8.59 11.72 -15.25
C ALA A 240 9.15 13.14 -15.43
N THR A 241 8.30 14.15 -15.63
CA THR A 241 8.73 15.55 -15.87
C THR A 241 7.69 16.53 -15.33
N LEU A 242 7.50 16.53 -14.00
CA LEU A 242 6.86 17.68 -13.36
C LEU A 242 7.91 18.78 -13.14
N PRO A 243 7.63 20.04 -13.51
CA PRO A 243 8.49 21.18 -13.19
C PRO A 243 8.62 21.33 -11.68
N THR A 244 9.86 21.44 -11.20
CA THR A 244 10.28 21.63 -9.80
C THR A 244 9.95 23.01 -9.22
N THR A 245 8.99 23.75 -9.79
CA THR A 245 8.62 25.11 -9.38
C THR A 245 7.11 25.31 -9.32
N THR A 246 6.41 24.44 -8.59
CA THR A 246 5.06 24.74 -8.12
C THR A 246 5.15 25.30 -6.71
N ARG A 247 4.55 26.48 -6.47
CA ARG A 247 4.30 26.95 -5.09
C ARG A 247 3.64 25.80 -4.33
N PRO A 248 4.05 25.49 -3.07
CA PRO A 248 3.38 24.48 -2.27
C PRO A 248 1.88 24.80 -2.29
N ARG A 249 1.05 23.91 -2.82
CA ARG A 249 -0.40 24.10 -2.79
C ARG A 249 -0.80 24.17 -1.32
N ASP A 250 -1.55 25.19 -0.95
CA ASP A 250 -2.04 25.35 0.41
C ASP A 250 -3.28 24.46 0.61
N ILE A 251 -3.02 23.15 0.59
CA ILE A 251 -4.05 22.11 0.50
C ILE A 251 -4.98 22.18 1.72
N LEU A 252 -4.47 22.62 2.88
CA LEU A 252 -5.27 22.77 4.09
C LEU A 252 -6.38 23.82 3.96
N ASN A 253 -6.17 24.88 3.17
CA ASN A 253 -7.20 25.89 2.89
C ASN A 253 -8.13 25.50 1.73
N GLU A 254 -7.73 24.52 0.92
CA GLU A 254 -8.49 24.05 -0.24
C GLU A 254 -9.42 22.87 0.07
N ILE A 255 -9.23 22.19 1.21
CA ILE A 255 -10.04 21.04 1.61
C ILE A 255 -10.90 21.34 2.82
N LYS A 256 -12.12 20.81 2.81
CA LYS A 256 -13.03 20.80 3.94
C LYS A 256 -13.27 19.36 4.36
N LEU A 257 -12.99 19.04 5.63
CA LEU A 257 -13.37 17.76 6.22
C LEU A 257 -14.90 17.75 6.41
N ASP A 258 -15.58 16.76 5.83
CA ASP A 258 -17.04 16.66 5.90
C ASP A 258 -17.49 15.56 6.87
N GLU A 259 -16.90 14.37 6.78
CA GLU A 259 -17.36 13.19 7.53
C GLU A 259 -16.20 12.27 7.90
N GLU A 260 -16.38 11.53 8.98
CA GLU A 260 -15.50 10.45 9.42
C GLU A 260 -16.30 9.18 9.71
N LEU A 261 -15.86 8.06 9.14
CA LEU A 261 -16.18 6.74 9.64
C LEU A 261 -15.08 6.28 10.59
N PHE A 262 -15.43 6.11 11.87
CA PHE A 262 -14.57 5.45 12.84
C PHE A 262 -15.10 4.04 13.18
N ARG A 263 -14.23 3.03 13.12
CA ARG A 263 -14.52 1.66 13.58
C ARG A 263 -13.34 1.09 14.35
N TYR A 264 -13.64 0.35 15.40
CA TYR A 264 -12.66 -0.17 16.35
C TYR A 264 -12.79 -1.69 16.51
N ASN A 265 -11.65 -2.37 16.63
CA ASN A 265 -11.52 -3.78 17.01
C ASN A 265 -10.56 -3.91 18.22
N TYR A 266 -11.03 -4.47 19.34
CA TYR A 266 -10.25 -4.66 20.58
C TYR A 266 -9.21 -5.80 20.51
N ASP A 267 -9.21 -6.58 19.43
CA ASP A 267 -8.23 -7.65 19.23
C ASP A 267 -6.92 -7.09 18.68
N ALA A 268 -6.07 -6.55 19.57
CA ALA A 268 -4.72 -6.13 19.22
C ALA A 268 -3.95 -7.26 18.53
N LEU A 269 -3.23 -6.96 17.43
CA LEU A 269 -2.51 -8.00 16.67
C LEU A 269 -1.48 -8.74 17.53
N THR A 270 -0.93 -8.07 18.54
CA THR A 270 0.04 -8.64 19.50
C THR A 270 -0.55 -9.71 20.41
N LYS A 271 -1.88 -9.80 20.52
CA LYS A 271 -2.58 -10.81 21.33
C LYS A 271 -3.04 -12.01 20.50
N LEU A 272 -2.83 -11.99 19.19
CA LEU A 272 -3.21 -13.10 18.33
C LEU A 272 -2.25 -14.28 18.53
N PRO A 273 -2.75 -15.54 18.46
CA PRO A 273 -1.90 -16.73 18.57
C PRO A 273 -0.79 -16.75 17.52
N ASN A 274 -1.10 -16.37 16.28
CA ASN A 274 -0.13 -16.20 15.22
C ASN A 274 -0.37 -14.86 14.48
N PRO A 275 0.28 -13.77 14.90
CA PRO A 275 0.08 -12.45 14.30
C PRO A 275 0.28 -12.44 12.78
N VAL A 276 1.24 -13.21 12.27
CA VAL A 276 1.55 -13.27 10.83
C VAL A 276 0.38 -13.86 10.03
N ALA A 277 -0.20 -14.97 10.49
CA ALA A 277 -1.29 -15.65 9.80
C ALA A 277 -2.66 -14.99 10.04
N ASP A 278 -2.88 -14.46 11.24
CA ASP A 278 -4.20 -14.05 11.70
C ASP A 278 -4.50 -12.55 11.47
N ALA A 279 -3.47 -11.70 11.37
CA ALA A 279 -3.66 -10.25 11.23
C ALA A 279 -4.53 -9.84 10.02
N PRO A 280 -4.36 -10.39 8.80
CA PRO A 280 -5.22 -10.05 7.68
C PRO A 280 -6.70 -10.29 7.95
N ARG A 281 -7.02 -11.39 8.64
CA ARG A 281 -8.39 -11.75 9.01
C ARG A 281 -8.94 -10.82 10.08
N ALA A 282 -8.11 -10.46 11.07
CA ALA A 282 -8.49 -9.52 12.13
C ALA A 282 -8.82 -8.12 11.58
N LEU A 283 -8.11 -7.68 10.54
CA LEU A 283 -8.32 -6.38 9.89
C LEU A 283 -9.42 -6.38 8.82
N ARG A 284 -9.81 -7.56 8.31
CA ARG A 284 -10.81 -7.71 7.23
C ARG A 284 -12.14 -7.01 7.54
N LYS A 285 -12.68 -7.19 8.75
CA LYS A 285 -13.96 -6.55 9.14
C LYS A 285 -13.90 -5.02 9.09
N LEU A 286 -12.78 -4.44 9.49
CA LEU A 286 -12.55 -3.00 9.44
C LEU A 286 -12.40 -2.52 7.99
N PHE A 287 -11.68 -3.28 7.17
CA PHE A 287 -11.53 -3.00 5.74
C PHE A 287 -12.85 -3.05 4.97
N ASP A 288 -13.68 -4.05 5.21
CA ASP A 288 -14.97 -4.17 4.55
C ASP A 288 -15.91 -3.03 4.96
N ALA A 289 -15.84 -2.57 6.21
CA ALA A 289 -16.57 -1.39 6.67
C ALA A 289 -16.12 -0.10 5.95
N ALA A 290 -14.80 0.08 5.76
CA ALA A 290 -14.28 1.21 5.00
C ALA A 290 -14.72 1.14 3.52
N LYS A 291 -14.67 -0.06 2.94
CA LYS A 291 -15.08 -0.33 1.56
C LYS A 291 -16.57 -0.09 1.31
N ALA A 292 -17.41 -0.34 2.32
CA ALA A 292 -18.84 -0.06 2.27
C ALA A 292 -19.16 1.44 2.40
N PHE A 293 -18.31 2.21 3.07
CA PHE A 293 -18.50 3.65 3.26
C PHE A 293 -18.04 4.48 2.05
N VAL A 294 -16.95 4.08 1.39
CA VAL A 294 -16.46 4.77 0.18
C VAL A 294 -17.25 4.32 -1.04
N PRO A 295 -17.74 5.23 -1.90
CA PRO A 295 -18.38 4.87 -3.18
C PRO A 295 -17.46 4.02 -4.06
N GLN A 296 -18.03 3.03 -4.75
CA GLN A 296 -17.26 2.02 -5.51
C GLN A 296 -16.38 2.64 -6.60
N GLU A 297 -16.87 3.69 -7.24
CA GLU A 297 -16.19 4.47 -8.27
C GLU A 297 -14.97 5.23 -7.74
N GLN A 298 -14.91 5.51 -6.44
CA GLN A 298 -13.80 6.20 -5.78
C GLN A 298 -12.81 5.25 -5.10
N HIS A 299 -13.06 3.93 -5.08
CA HIS A 299 -12.10 2.98 -4.49
C HIS A 299 -10.71 3.11 -5.14
N VAL A 300 -10.65 3.19 -6.48
CA VAL A 300 -9.41 3.17 -7.27
C VAL A 300 -8.43 4.30 -6.95
N CYS A 301 -8.89 5.36 -6.30
CA CYS A 301 -8.12 6.57 -6.02
C CYS A 301 -8.12 6.95 -4.54
N THR A 302 -8.87 6.20 -3.72
CA THR A 302 -8.89 6.43 -2.27
C THR A 302 -7.65 5.76 -1.69
N PRO A 303 -6.69 6.53 -1.13
CA PRO A 303 -5.53 5.96 -0.48
C PRO A 303 -5.96 5.14 0.74
N VAL A 304 -5.36 3.97 0.89
CA VAL A 304 -5.40 3.17 2.12
C VAL A 304 -3.99 3.03 2.67
N GLU A 305 -3.82 3.39 3.93
CA GLU A 305 -2.59 3.20 4.69
C GLU A 305 -2.82 2.32 5.92
N PHE A 306 -1.87 1.43 6.22
CA PHE A 306 -1.81 0.60 7.41
C PHE A 306 -0.53 0.92 8.18
N LYS A 307 -0.68 1.56 9.34
CA LYS A 307 0.45 2.03 10.13
C LYS A 307 0.37 1.41 11.52
N ALA A 308 1.37 0.62 11.86
CA ALA A 308 1.49 -0.01 13.17
C ALA A 308 2.36 0.85 14.09
N THR A 309 1.91 1.03 15.33
CA THR A 309 2.60 1.85 16.33
C THR A 309 3.48 0.99 17.24
N ALA A 310 3.91 1.54 18.39
CA ALA A 310 4.75 0.88 19.38
C ALA A 310 4.28 -0.52 19.81
N GLY A 311 2.96 -0.78 19.75
CA GLY A 311 2.40 -2.09 20.09
C GLY A 311 3.02 -3.22 19.28
N LEU A 312 3.04 -3.13 17.96
CA LEU A 312 3.54 -4.23 17.12
C LEU A 312 5.06 -4.41 17.26
N ARG A 313 5.82 -3.39 17.70
CA ARG A 313 7.26 -3.53 17.96
C ARG A 313 7.55 -4.58 19.04
N SER A 314 6.62 -4.81 19.97
CA SER A 314 6.85 -5.70 21.11
C SER A 314 6.87 -7.19 20.77
N VAL A 315 6.42 -7.60 19.57
CA VAL A 315 6.47 -9.02 19.14
C VAL A 315 7.80 -9.41 18.50
N GLY A 316 8.76 -8.49 18.43
CA GLY A 316 10.07 -8.68 17.78
C GLY A 316 10.08 -8.17 16.33
N ALA A 317 11.25 -7.71 15.88
CA ALA A 317 11.40 -7.06 14.57
C ALA A 317 11.00 -7.98 13.40
N ASP A 318 11.40 -9.24 13.45
CA ASP A 318 11.10 -10.23 12.40
C ASP A 318 9.60 -10.53 12.32
N THR A 319 8.97 -10.78 13.47
CA THR A 319 7.52 -11.04 13.56
C THR A 319 6.72 -9.83 13.10
N ALA A 320 7.10 -8.61 13.53
CA ALA A 320 6.44 -7.39 13.12
C ALA A 320 6.54 -7.19 11.59
N THR A 321 7.73 -7.39 11.03
CA THR A 321 7.98 -7.27 9.58
C THR A 321 7.19 -8.31 8.79
N ALA A 322 7.19 -9.58 9.23
CA ALA A 322 6.43 -10.65 8.60
C ALA A 322 4.91 -10.38 8.67
N THR A 323 4.41 -9.86 9.79
CA THR A 323 3.00 -9.50 9.97
C THR A 323 2.59 -8.38 9.00
N LEU A 324 3.38 -7.31 8.91
CA LEU A 324 3.13 -6.23 7.96
C LEU A 324 3.21 -6.70 6.51
N SER A 325 4.12 -7.62 6.19
CA SER A 325 4.20 -8.24 4.86
C SER A 325 2.94 -9.04 4.52
N ALA A 326 2.44 -9.85 5.46
CA ALA A 326 1.19 -10.60 5.28
C ALA A 326 -0.02 -9.69 5.07
N ILE A 327 -0.11 -8.59 5.83
CA ILE A 327 -1.14 -7.55 5.62
C ILE A 327 -1.02 -6.96 4.22
N ARG A 328 0.17 -6.52 3.81
CA ARG A 328 0.40 -5.96 2.46
C ARG A 328 -0.04 -6.93 1.38
N GLN A 329 0.36 -8.20 1.46
CA GLN A 329 -0.01 -9.22 0.47
C GLN A 329 -1.52 -9.45 0.40
N ALA A 330 -2.19 -9.49 1.56
CA ALA A 330 -3.62 -9.76 1.64
C ALA A 330 -4.49 -8.64 1.05
N PHE A 331 -4.03 -7.39 1.10
CA PHE A 331 -4.78 -6.23 0.60
C PHE A 331 -4.24 -5.67 -0.74
N LEU A 332 -3.19 -6.25 -1.32
CA LEU A 332 -2.55 -5.76 -2.55
C LEU A 332 -3.49 -5.73 -3.76
N ASN A 333 -4.38 -6.72 -3.86
CA ASN A 333 -5.29 -6.88 -5.00
C ASN A 333 -6.70 -6.31 -4.74
N GLU A 334 -6.86 -5.52 -3.68
CA GLU A 334 -8.13 -4.85 -3.39
C GLU A 334 -8.38 -3.66 -4.32
N SER A 335 -9.64 -3.24 -4.45
CA SER A 335 -10.02 -2.10 -5.31
C SER A 335 -9.50 -0.75 -4.84
N PHE A 336 -8.99 -0.68 -3.61
CA PHE A 336 -8.41 0.53 -3.03
C PHE A 336 -6.97 0.75 -3.47
N TRP A 337 -6.56 2.02 -3.50
CA TRP A 337 -5.19 2.37 -3.83
C TRP A 337 -4.29 2.32 -2.59
N LEU A 338 -3.37 1.35 -2.53
CA LEU A 338 -2.26 1.43 -1.59
C LEU A 338 -1.28 2.52 -2.07
N ARG A 339 -1.30 3.68 -1.41
CA ARG A 339 -0.53 4.89 -1.81
C ARG A 339 0.63 5.17 -0.84
N GLY A 340 1.70 5.79 -1.35
CA GLY A 340 2.91 6.13 -0.60
C GLY A 340 4.06 5.15 -0.86
N SER A 341 5.27 5.51 -0.42
CA SER A 341 6.46 4.65 -0.56
C SER A 341 6.37 3.34 0.25
N ALA A 342 5.59 3.36 1.34
CA ALA A 342 5.37 2.22 2.20
C ALA A 342 3.97 2.25 2.87
N PRO A 343 2.89 1.92 2.13
CA PRO A 343 1.49 2.00 2.60
C PRO A 343 1.18 1.05 3.76
N VAL A 344 2.00 0.03 3.97
CA VAL A 344 1.89 -0.90 5.10
C VAL A 344 3.23 -0.92 5.81
N ARG A 345 3.31 -0.32 7.00
CA ARG A 345 4.58 -0.12 7.71
C ARG A 345 4.42 0.11 9.20
N MET A 346 5.54 0.08 9.90
CA MET A 346 5.65 0.71 11.21
C MET A 346 5.58 2.23 11.05
N LEU A 347 4.78 2.89 11.87
CA LEU A 347 4.80 4.34 12.03
C LEU A 347 6.06 4.72 12.81
N ASP A 348 6.84 5.71 12.37
CA ASP A 348 7.93 6.22 13.19
C ASP A 348 7.33 7.14 14.27
N GLY A 349 7.88 7.09 15.49
CA GLY A 349 7.48 7.99 16.57
C GLY A 349 7.67 9.47 16.20
N LYS A 350 8.63 9.78 15.33
CA LYS A 350 8.84 11.14 14.77
C LYS A 350 7.71 11.61 13.86
N GLU A 351 6.85 10.71 13.40
CA GLU A 351 5.71 11.02 12.54
C GLU A 351 4.41 11.07 13.34
N GLU A 352 4.23 10.13 14.28
CA GLU A 352 3.00 9.99 15.09
C GLU A 352 2.67 11.28 15.85
N GLY A 353 3.65 11.85 16.55
CA GLY A 353 3.49 13.09 17.30
C GLY A 353 3.07 14.26 16.39
N PRO A 354 3.85 14.63 15.36
CA PRO A 354 3.50 15.71 14.45
C PRO A 354 2.16 15.52 13.74
N MET A 355 1.76 14.29 13.40
CA MET A 355 0.46 14.00 12.79
C MET A 355 -0.70 14.18 13.78
N ALA A 356 -0.54 13.78 15.05
CA ALA A 356 -1.51 14.10 16.11
C ALA A 356 -1.61 15.61 16.36
N TRP A 357 -0.47 16.29 16.36
CA TRP A 357 -0.41 17.75 16.51
C TRP A 357 -1.05 18.50 15.36
N LEU A 358 -0.85 18.05 14.12
CA LEU A 358 -1.49 18.57 12.92
C LEU A 358 -3.00 18.38 12.99
N THR A 359 -3.47 17.21 13.43
CA THR A 359 -4.89 16.89 13.62
C THR A 359 -5.58 17.92 14.51
N VAL A 360 -5.03 18.15 15.70
CA VAL A 360 -5.63 19.08 16.67
C VAL A 360 -5.62 20.50 16.12
N ASN A 361 -4.48 20.98 15.62
CA ASN A 361 -4.38 22.35 15.12
C ASN A 361 -5.20 22.61 13.84
N PHE A 362 -5.37 21.60 12.98
CA PHE A 362 -6.26 21.67 11.83
C PHE A 362 -7.71 21.85 12.26
N LEU A 363 -8.20 21.01 13.18
CA LEU A 363 -9.59 21.09 13.66
C LEU A 363 -9.86 22.37 14.45
N LEU A 364 -8.86 22.93 15.15
CA LEU A 364 -8.97 24.21 15.83
C LEU A 364 -8.91 25.43 14.89
N GLY A 365 -8.54 25.24 13.62
CA GLY A 365 -8.30 26.32 12.67
C GLY A 365 -7.08 27.18 13.04
N SER A 366 -6.08 26.60 13.70
CA SER A 366 -4.89 27.32 14.21
C SER A 366 -3.98 27.83 13.09
N PHE A 367 -4.19 27.39 11.85
CA PHE A 367 -3.40 27.78 10.68
C PHE A 367 -4.05 28.93 9.87
N ASP A 368 -5.28 29.32 10.19
CA ASP A 368 -6.02 30.34 9.44
C ASP A 368 -5.53 31.75 9.83
N GLY A 369 -4.84 32.43 8.92
CA GLY A 369 -4.31 33.79 9.12
C GLY A 369 -5.37 34.90 9.26
N HIS A 370 -6.67 34.57 9.32
CA HIS A 370 -7.78 35.53 9.19
C HIS A 370 -8.92 35.36 10.23
N ARG A 371 -8.66 34.93 11.47
CA ARG A 371 -9.64 35.15 12.55
C ARG A 371 -9.53 36.57 13.10
N SER A 372 -10.24 37.49 12.43
CA SER A 372 -10.53 38.83 12.95
C SER A 372 -11.58 38.72 14.06
N GLY A 373 -11.16 38.77 15.31
CA GLY A 373 -12.09 38.88 16.45
C GLY A 373 -11.56 38.27 17.74
N GLY A 374 -10.79 39.04 18.50
CA GLY A 374 -10.41 38.73 19.88
C GLY A 374 -9.03 38.09 20.01
N SER A 375 -8.18 38.70 20.82
CA SER A 375 -6.81 38.30 21.13
C SER A 375 -6.69 36.82 21.55
N ARG A 376 -6.39 35.94 20.59
CA ARG A 376 -5.65 34.70 20.82
C ARG A 376 -4.56 34.66 19.75
N SER A 377 -3.33 34.63 20.24
CA SER A 377 -2.08 34.66 19.49
C SER A 377 -2.10 33.76 18.25
N ASN A 378 -1.36 34.17 17.21
CA ASN A 378 -0.93 33.33 16.08
C ASN A 378 -0.04 32.17 16.58
N SER A 379 -0.52 31.34 17.49
CA SER A 379 0.22 30.23 18.10
C SER A 379 -0.66 29.00 18.09
N THR A 380 -0.06 27.91 17.63
CA THR A 380 -0.62 26.57 17.73
C THR A 380 -0.72 26.14 19.19
N VAL A 381 -1.37 25.01 19.42
CA VAL A 381 -1.47 24.38 20.74
C VAL A 381 -0.36 23.33 20.92
N ALA A 382 -0.07 22.99 22.18
CA ALA A 382 0.73 21.81 22.50
C ALA A 382 -0.15 20.56 22.48
N VAL A 383 0.39 19.43 22.04
CA VAL A 383 -0.29 18.14 22.05
C VAL A 383 0.55 17.10 22.78
N ILE A 384 -0.07 16.41 23.73
CA ILE A 384 0.48 15.26 24.43
C ILE A 384 -0.43 14.06 24.15
N ASP A 385 0.14 13.01 23.59
CA ASP A 385 -0.56 11.75 23.32
C ASP A 385 -0.01 10.65 24.22
N LEU A 386 -0.81 10.16 25.16
CA LEU A 386 -0.44 9.02 25.99
C LEU A 386 -1.03 7.74 25.39
N GLY A 387 -0.23 7.08 24.55
CA GLY A 387 -0.53 5.77 24.01
C GLY A 387 -0.22 4.63 24.97
N GLY A 388 -0.43 3.39 24.51
CA GLY A 388 -0.19 2.20 25.33
C GLY A 388 1.27 1.76 25.38
N GLY A 389 2.01 1.96 24.29
CA GLY A 389 3.42 1.58 24.15
C GLY A 389 4.40 2.76 24.22
N SER A 390 3.96 3.95 23.83
CA SER A 390 4.75 5.19 23.78
C SER A 390 3.91 6.37 24.25
N THR A 391 4.58 7.50 24.49
CA THR A 391 3.94 8.80 24.74
C THR A 391 4.63 9.87 23.90
N GLN A 392 3.86 10.76 23.28
CA GLN A 392 4.36 11.79 22.37
C GLN A 392 4.08 13.18 22.92
N VAL A 393 4.96 14.13 22.62
CA VAL A 393 4.78 15.55 22.95
C VAL A 393 5.23 16.40 21.77
N VAL A 394 4.39 17.36 21.37
CA VAL A 394 4.70 18.31 20.28
C VAL A 394 4.19 19.69 20.64
N PHE A 395 5.02 20.71 20.48
CA PHE A 395 4.66 22.11 20.69
C PHE A 395 5.64 23.05 19.99
N GLU A 396 5.24 24.29 19.74
CA GLU A 396 6.14 25.33 19.21
C GLU A 396 6.80 26.10 20.37
N PRO A 397 8.07 25.79 20.73
CA PRO A 397 8.77 26.55 21.75
C PRO A 397 9.13 27.95 21.24
N HIS A 398 9.50 28.86 22.15
CA HIS A 398 10.12 30.13 21.75
C HIS A 398 11.37 29.90 20.88
N GLU A 399 11.64 30.80 19.94
CA GLU A 399 12.68 30.64 18.93
C GLU A 399 14.07 30.35 19.51
N ALA A 400 14.45 31.03 20.59
CA ALA A 400 15.72 30.78 21.28
C ALA A 400 15.84 29.32 21.79
N ALA A 401 14.74 28.76 22.32
CA ALA A 401 14.70 27.38 22.78
C ALA A 401 14.61 26.39 21.61
N PHE A 402 13.93 26.73 20.50
CA PHE A 402 13.93 25.90 19.30
C PHE A 402 15.35 25.70 18.74
N ASN A 403 16.16 26.76 18.72
CA ASN A 403 17.51 26.71 18.17
C ASN A 403 18.47 25.81 18.96
N THR A 404 18.13 25.40 20.19
CA THR A 404 18.89 24.42 20.96
C THR A 404 18.39 22.99 20.80
N VAL A 405 17.25 22.79 20.14
CA VAL A 405 16.67 21.45 19.92
C VAL A 405 17.54 20.67 18.95
N PRO A 406 17.94 19.42 19.28
CA PRO A 406 18.60 18.52 18.33
C PRO A 406 17.77 18.31 17.05
N SER A 407 18.42 18.24 15.88
CA SER A 407 17.74 18.12 14.57
C SER A 407 16.71 16.99 14.50
N HIS A 408 16.98 15.84 15.13
CA HIS A 408 16.08 14.69 15.13
C HIS A 408 14.81 14.86 15.99
N GLN A 409 14.72 15.94 16.78
CA GLN A 409 13.56 16.36 17.57
C GLN A 409 12.93 17.65 17.01
N GLN A 410 13.50 18.23 15.96
CA GLN A 410 12.91 19.37 15.28
C GLN A 410 11.86 18.88 14.28
N PHE A 411 10.73 19.58 14.25
CA PHE A 411 9.71 19.45 13.24
C PHE A 411 9.48 20.82 12.61
N THR A 412 9.69 20.92 11.29
CA THR A 412 9.52 22.16 10.54
C THR A 412 8.61 21.93 9.35
N ALA A 413 7.58 22.75 9.22
CA ALA A 413 6.63 22.65 8.12
C ALA A 413 6.07 24.03 7.77
N GLN A 414 5.62 24.17 6.53
CA GLN A 414 4.96 25.34 6.01
C GLN A 414 3.48 24.99 5.80
N PHE A 415 2.61 25.56 6.62
CA PHE A 415 1.16 25.39 6.51
C PHE A 415 0.57 26.70 5.99
N GLY A 416 0.27 26.71 4.69
CA GLY A 416 -0.08 27.93 3.97
C GLY A 416 0.98 29.01 4.08
N SER A 417 0.59 30.20 4.54
CA SER A 417 1.53 31.31 4.77
C SER A 417 2.29 31.22 6.11
N ARG A 418 1.94 30.29 7.00
CA ARG A 418 2.51 30.17 8.34
C ARG A 418 3.64 29.13 8.40
N PRO A 419 4.90 29.54 8.58
CA PRO A 419 5.96 28.61 8.94
C PRO A 419 5.74 28.13 10.39
N VAL A 420 5.92 26.84 10.61
CA VAL A 420 5.83 26.17 11.91
C VAL A 420 7.19 25.57 12.24
N ARG A 421 7.62 25.80 13.48
CA ARG A 421 8.87 25.24 14.04
C ARG A 421 8.56 24.65 15.40
N ALA A 422 8.26 23.37 15.44
CA ALA A 422 7.87 22.66 16.63
C ALA A 422 8.97 21.73 17.14
N TYR A 423 9.07 21.62 18.46
CA TYR A 423 9.69 20.48 19.10
C TYR A 423 8.76 19.28 18.99
N GLN A 424 9.29 18.12 18.63
CA GLN A 424 8.59 16.86 18.72
C GLN A 424 9.47 15.80 19.39
N HIS A 425 8.83 14.94 20.18
CA HIS A 425 9.48 13.71 20.61
C HIS A 425 8.47 12.60 20.91
N CYS A 426 8.87 11.36 20.59
CA CYS A 426 8.19 10.13 20.98
C CYS A 426 9.06 9.36 21.98
N TYR A 427 8.52 9.12 23.18
CA TYR A 427 9.14 8.32 24.21
C TYR A 427 8.64 6.88 24.14
N GLU A 428 9.33 6.07 23.34
CA GLU A 428 9.07 4.63 23.22
C GLU A 428 9.29 3.91 24.55
N GLY A 429 8.37 3.01 24.93
CA GLY A 429 8.42 2.31 26.21
C GLY A 429 7.83 3.09 27.39
N PHE A 430 7.46 4.36 27.18
CA PHE A 430 6.82 5.24 28.17
C PHE A 430 5.32 5.44 27.88
N GLY A 431 4.69 4.54 27.13
CA GLY A 431 3.22 4.48 27.10
C GLY A 431 2.66 3.91 28.40
N LEU A 432 1.35 4.07 28.63
CA LEU A 432 0.70 3.69 29.89
C LEU A 432 0.98 2.23 30.29
N HIS A 433 0.77 1.27 29.38
CA HIS A 433 1.00 -0.15 29.67
C HIS A 433 2.48 -0.50 29.71
N ALA A 434 3.30 0.11 28.86
CA ALA A 434 4.74 -0.13 28.81
C ALA A 434 5.43 0.36 30.09
N ALA A 435 5.10 1.55 30.57
CA ALA A 435 5.62 2.11 31.81
C ALA A 435 5.16 1.33 33.05
N THR A 436 3.87 0.95 33.10
CA THR A 436 3.33 0.09 34.16
C THR A 436 4.14 -1.21 34.27
N ARG A 437 4.39 -1.86 33.13
CA ARG A 437 5.23 -3.07 33.07
C ARG A 437 6.67 -2.76 33.49
N ALA A 438 7.28 -1.73 32.93
CA ALA A 438 8.67 -1.36 33.22
C ALA A 438 8.91 -1.12 34.72
N LEU A 439 7.95 -0.51 35.43
CA LEU A 439 8.05 -0.31 36.88
C LEU A 439 8.06 -1.64 37.64
N LEU A 440 7.16 -2.58 37.30
CA LEU A 440 7.12 -3.90 37.96
C LEU A 440 8.40 -4.70 37.74
N TYR A 441 8.94 -4.67 36.53
CA TYR A 441 10.23 -5.30 36.21
C TYR A 441 11.38 -4.67 37.00
N SER A 442 11.43 -3.33 37.06
CA SER A 442 12.43 -2.58 37.82
C SER A 442 12.41 -2.95 39.30
N ILE A 443 11.23 -3.05 39.92
CA ILE A 443 11.07 -3.42 41.33
C ILE A 443 11.54 -4.83 41.59
N GLN A 444 11.24 -5.76 40.68
CA GLN A 444 11.63 -7.15 40.86
C GLN A 444 13.09 -7.44 40.45
N GLY A 445 13.88 -6.42 40.12
CA GLY A 445 15.27 -6.59 39.70
C GLY A 445 15.40 -7.41 38.40
N LYS A 446 14.35 -7.44 37.58
CA LYS A 446 14.35 -8.12 36.29
C LYS A 446 14.53 -7.07 35.21
N LEU A 447 15.48 -7.30 34.29
CA LEU A 447 15.50 -6.53 33.07
C LEU A 447 14.26 -6.88 32.23
N PRO A 448 13.56 -5.91 31.64
CA PRO A 448 12.59 -6.22 30.60
C PRO A 448 13.31 -7.04 29.52
N ALA A 449 12.68 -8.10 29.01
CA ALA A 449 13.25 -8.89 27.93
C ALA A 449 13.63 -7.95 26.79
N LYS A 450 14.94 -7.78 26.55
CA LYS A 450 15.44 -6.91 25.49
C LYS A 450 14.97 -7.55 24.17
N PRO A 451 14.30 -6.82 23.26
CA PRO A 451 14.14 -7.32 21.91
C PRO A 451 15.54 -7.61 21.37
N SER A 452 15.73 -8.78 20.76
CA SER A 452 16.99 -9.26 20.23
C SER A 452 17.56 -8.30 19.18
N THR A 453 18.32 -7.29 19.63
CA THR A 453 19.20 -6.51 18.79
C THR A 453 20.55 -7.23 18.78
N THR A 454 20.68 -8.22 17.91
CA THR A 454 22.01 -8.57 17.39
C THR A 454 22.36 -7.44 16.44
N THR A 455 23.00 -6.39 16.98
CA THR A 455 23.62 -5.33 16.18
C THR A 455 24.82 -5.94 15.47
N THR A 456 24.58 -6.64 14.36
CA THR A 456 25.62 -6.67 13.33
C THR A 456 25.67 -5.24 12.80
N THR A 457 26.83 -4.61 12.92
CA THR A 457 27.20 -3.38 12.21
C THR A 457 27.01 -3.59 10.71
N ALA A 458 25.78 -3.43 10.24
CA ALA A 458 25.46 -3.13 8.86
C ALA A 458 25.09 -1.65 8.86
N ALA A 459 25.87 -0.84 8.14
CA ALA A 459 25.50 0.51 7.80
C ALA A 459 24.04 0.52 7.29
N PRO A 460 23.22 1.54 7.65
CA PRO A 460 21.88 1.63 7.08
C PRO A 460 22.02 1.72 5.57
N THR A 461 21.42 0.78 4.85
CA THR A 461 21.22 0.92 3.41
C THR A 461 20.40 2.19 3.18
N GLU A 462 20.81 2.99 2.19
CA GLU A 462 20.23 4.30 1.81
C GLU A 462 18.68 4.31 1.69
N GLN A 463 18.04 3.15 1.60
CA GLN A 463 16.58 3.00 1.52
C GLN A 463 15.81 3.27 2.84
N GLN A 464 16.42 3.22 4.03
CA GLN A 464 15.71 3.53 5.27
C GLN A 464 15.72 5.02 5.64
N GLN A 465 16.73 5.78 5.18
CA GLN A 465 16.80 7.24 5.40
C GLN A 465 15.86 8.01 4.46
N GLN A 466 15.66 7.55 3.22
CA GLN A 466 14.79 8.22 2.24
C GLN A 466 13.29 8.22 2.61
N HIS A 467 12.84 7.41 3.57
CA HIS A 467 11.40 7.26 3.87
C HIS A 467 10.87 8.23 4.94
N GLY A 468 11.73 8.83 5.75
CA GLY A 468 11.36 9.90 6.70
C GLY A 468 11.14 11.26 6.03
N ASP A 469 11.53 11.39 4.76
CA ASP A 469 11.55 12.67 4.05
C ASP A 469 10.22 13.05 3.39
N MET A 470 9.21 12.18 3.35
CA MET A 470 7.95 12.49 2.65
C MET A 470 7.11 13.55 3.39
N PHE A 471 7.09 13.52 4.73
CA PHE A 471 6.43 14.56 5.54
C PHE A 471 7.08 15.93 5.31
N ASN A 472 8.42 15.98 5.40
CA ASN A 472 9.17 17.22 5.18
C ASN A 472 9.09 17.70 3.72
N ALA A 473 9.09 16.78 2.74
CA ALA A 473 8.99 17.11 1.32
C ALA A 473 7.64 17.70 0.91
N LEU A 474 6.53 17.25 1.52
CA LEU A 474 5.18 17.76 1.23
C LEU A 474 4.93 19.17 1.82
N PHE A 475 5.62 19.53 2.91
CA PHE A 475 5.39 20.79 3.62
C PHE A 475 6.64 21.69 3.78
N GLY A 476 7.79 21.41 3.13
CA GLY A 476 8.91 22.35 3.09
C GLY A 476 10.28 21.76 2.72
N GLY A 477 10.78 22.13 1.54
CA GLY A 477 12.19 22.00 1.15
C GLY A 477 12.89 23.36 1.12
N GLY A 478 14.11 23.43 1.69
CA GLY A 478 14.94 24.63 1.63
C GLY A 478 16.05 24.68 2.69
N GLY A 479 16.99 23.75 2.64
CA GLY A 479 18.20 23.77 3.47
C GLY A 479 19.44 23.53 2.62
N GLY A 480 19.95 24.59 1.99
CA GLY A 480 21.26 24.58 1.36
C GLY A 480 22.36 24.70 2.41
N ALA A 481 23.22 23.69 2.50
CA ALA A 481 24.58 23.83 3.00
C ALA A 481 25.46 22.86 2.20
N GLY A 482 26.31 23.41 1.33
CA GLY A 482 27.24 22.64 0.54
C GLY A 482 28.36 22.10 1.42
N GLU A 483 28.49 20.77 1.49
CA GLU A 483 29.71 20.14 1.95
C GLU A 483 30.70 20.06 0.80
N ARG A 484 31.77 20.86 0.91
CA ARG A 484 32.97 20.70 0.09
C ARG A 484 33.64 19.40 0.50
N ASN A 485 33.82 18.53 -0.50
CA ASN A 485 34.79 17.44 -0.46
C ASN A 485 36.20 18.04 -0.31
N ASP A 486 36.85 17.81 0.83
CA ASP A 486 38.29 17.83 0.92
C ASP A 486 38.74 16.45 1.43
N GLY A 487 39.21 15.64 0.48
CA GLY A 487 40.00 14.46 0.77
C GLY A 487 41.43 14.87 1.11
N ASN A 488 41.93 14.44 2.26
CA ASN A 488 43.34 14.06 2.37
C ASN A 488 43.54 13.09 3.54
N GLY A 489 44.26 12.00 3.27
CA GLY A 489 44.37 10.87 4.18
C GLY A 489 45.39 11.01 5.30
N LYS A 490 45.30 10.11 6.26
CA LYS A 490 46.45 9.36 6.78
C LYS A 490 45.99 8.15 7.57
N ARG A 491 46.28 6.98 7.02
CA ARG A 491 46.42 5.73 7.75
C ARG A 491 47.57 5.90 8.75
N THR A 492 47.30 5.69 10.02
CA THR A 492 48.31 5.27 10.99
C THR A 492 47.70 4.17 11.84
N GLU A 493 48.10 2.94 11.53
CA GLU A 493 48.07 1.81 12.44
C GLU A 493 48.90 2.17 13.68
N ARG A 494 48.33 1.90 14.87
CA ARG A 494 49.13 1.64 16.06
C ARG A 494 48.32 0.77 17.00
N ASP A 495 48.76 -0.48 17.07
CA ASP A 495 48.38 -1.48 18.04
C ASP A 495 48.62 -0.97 19.47
N GLY A 496 47.65 -1.22 20.32
CA GLY A 496 47.66 -0.94 21.75
C GLY A 496 46.70 -1.90 22.43
N ASP A 497 47.24 -3.07 22.75
CA ASP A 497 46.67 -4.11 23.59
C ASP A 497 46.47 -3.55 25.00
N ASP A 498 45.22 -3.33 25.41
CA ASP A 498 44.82 -3.14 26.80
C ASP A 498 43.55 -3.96 27.04
N GLY A 499 43.75 -5.17 27.56
CA GLY A 499 42.71 -6.05 28.06
C GLY A 499 42.00 -5.43 29.26
N ALA A 500 40.89 -4.73 29.00
CA ALA A 500 39.90 -4.43 30.01
C ALA A 500 38.95 -5.62 30.15
N ILE A 501 39.02 -6.28 31.30
CA ILE A 501 38.03 -7.26 31.78
C ILE A 501 36.66 -6.57 31.72
N GLU A 502 35.76 -7.03 30.85
CA GLU A 502 34.35 -6.67 30.93
C GLU A 502 33.81 -7.18 32.28
N GLU A 503 33.72 -6.29 33.27
CA GLU A 503 32.90 -6.54 34.45
C GLU A 503 31.48 -6.84 33.98
N ALA A 504 31.05 -8.08 34.17
CA ALA A 504 29.66 -8.48 34.03
C ALA A 504 28.82 -7.58 34.94
N LYS A 505 28.14 -6.58 34.35
CA LYS A 505 27.16 -5.76 35.06
C LYS A 505 26.09 -6.69 35.63
N THR A 506 26.16 -6.94 36.92
CA THR A 506 25.12 -7.61 37.69
C THR A 506 23.81 -6.86 37.42
N GLY A 507 22.77 -7.58 37.03
CA GLY A 507 21.45 -6.99 36.83
C GLY A 507 20.98 -6.26 38.09
N PRO A 508 20.06 -5.28 37.97
CA PRO A 508 19.56 -4.56 39.13
C PRO A 508 19.01 -5.53 40.18
N SER A 509 19.40 -5.39 41.43
CA SER A 509 18.86 -6.22 42.51
C SER A 509 17.39 -5.86 42.79
N PRO A 510 16.55 -6.83 43.21
CA PRO A 510 15.17 -6.55 43.60
C PRO A 510 15.11 -5.54 44.74
N ASP A 511 14.11 -4.65 44.72
CA ASP A 511 13.81 -3.75 45.84
C ASP A 511 13.11 -4.56 46.95
N PRO A 512 13.80 -4.91 48.05
CA PRO A 512 13.28 -5.87 49.01
C PRO A 512 12.02 -5.37 49.73
N ILE A 513 11.82 -4.05 49.83
CA ILE A 513 10.66 -3.45 50.46
C ILE A 513 9.52 -3.34 49.45
N ALA A 514 9.76 -2.77 48.28
CA ALA A 514 8.74 -2.57 47.26
C ALA A 514 8.22 -3.88 46.66
N VAL A 515 8.97 -4.99 46.74
CA VAL A 515 8.51 -6.32 46.29
C VAL A 515 7.39 -6.88 47.19
N VAL A 516 7.39 -6.59 48.50
CA VAL A 516 6.42 -7.17 49.46
C VAL A 516 5.39 -6.17 49.99
N ALA A 517 5.68 -4.88 49.86
CA ALA A 517 4.84 -3.77 50.28
C ALA A 517 4.70 -2.73 49.15
N PHE A 518 4.33 -3.17 47.95
CA PHE A 518 4.23 -2.32 46.76
C PHE A 518 3.07 -1.32 46.91
N PRO A 519 3.34 0.01 46.98
CA PRO A 519 2.32 0.99 47.34
C PRO A 519 1.30 1.25 46.22
N CYS A 520 1.45 0.66 45.05
CA CYS A 520 0.47 0.82 43.97
C CYS A 520 -0.65 -0.22 43.97
N PHE A 521 -0.51 -1.32 44.72
CA PHE A 521 -1.47 -2.43 44.71
C PHE A 521 -2.46 -2.37 45.86
N ALA A 522 -3.65 -2.94 45.63
CA ALA A 522 -4.58 -3.25 46.70
C ALA A 522 -3.89 -4.10 47.78
N ALA A 523 -4.20 -3.84 49.05
CA ALA A 523 -3.70 -4.69 50.15
C ALA A 523 -4.10 -6.15 49.92
N GLY A 524 -3.13 -7.07 50.03
CA GLY A 524 -3.28 -8.50 49.79
C GLY A 524 -3.15 -8.96 48.34
N TYR A 525 -2.94 -8.05 47.37
CA TYR A 525 -2.73 -8.43 45.96
C TYR A 525 -1.27 -8.81 45.68
N THR A 526 -1.08 -9.79 44.80
CA THR A 526 0.22 -10.21 44.26
C THR A 526 0.11 -10.35 42.74
N ASP A 527 1.01 -9.67 42.04
CA ASP A 527 1.16 -9.73 40.58
C ASP A 527 1.92 -11.00 40.14
N PRO A 528 1.72 -11.51 38.91
CA PRO A 528 2.45 -12.67 38.40
C PRO A 528 3.99 -12.59 38.41
N LEU A 529 4.59 -11.40 38.47
CA LEU A 529 6.04 -11.21 38.63
C LEU A 529 6.52 -11.40 40.09
N GLY A 530 5.59 -11.51 41.04
CA GLY A 530 5.85 -11.68 42.47
C GLY A 530 5.86 -10.37 43.28
N VAL A 531 5.63 -9.23 42.63
CA VAL A 531 5.46 -7.94 43.31
C VAL A 531 4.12 -7.96 44.04
N SER A 532 4.09 -7.58 45.32
CA SER A 532 2.91 -7.72 46.17
C SER A 532 2.75 -6.59 47.18
N ASN A 533 1.54 -6.43 47.69
CA ASN A 533 1.24 -5.57 48.84
C ASN A 533 0.67 -6.42 49.99
N THR A 534 1.45 -7.39 50.46
CA THR A 534 1.03 -8.39 51.45
C THR A 534 1.63 -8.15 52.84
N LYS A 535 2.62 -7.27 52.94
CA LYS A 535 3.24 -6.87 54.21
C LYS A 535 3.09 -5.37 54.43
N PRO A 536 2.87 -4.90 55.66
CA PRO A 536 2.91 -3.47 55.96
C PRO A 536 4.31 -2.91 55.66
N SER A 537 4.36 -1.74 55.03
CA SER A 537 5.55 -0.89 55.04
C SER A 537 5.45 0.09 56.22
N THR A 538 6.53 0.26 56.97
CA THR A 538 6.64 1.28 58.03
C THR A 538 7.10 2.60 57.42
N THR A 539 6.37 3.69 57.66
CA THR A 539 6.90 5.04 57.38
C THR A 539 8.08 5.36 58.32
N VAL A 540 8.84 6.42 58.01
CA VAL A 540 9.87 6.98 58.91
C VAL A 540 9.29 7.37 60.28
N GLU A 541 7.97 7.59 60.37
CA GLU A 541 7.21 7.89 61.60
C GLU A 541 6.61 6.64 62.29
N GLY A 542 6.85 5.42 61.78
CA GLY A 542 6.43 4.17 62.43
C GLY A 542 4.96 3.77 62.23
N THR A 543 4.16 4.53 61.48
CA THR A 543 2.78 4.13 61.13
C THR A 543 2.77 3.04 60.04
N PRO A 544 2.07 1.92 60.24
CA PRO A 544 1.86 0.92 59.19
C PRO A 544 0.98 1.48 58.08
N VAL A 545 1.49 1.54 56.85
CA VAL A 545 0.64 1.83 55.68
C VAL A 545 0.02 0.51 55.22
N SER A 546 -1.28 0.37 55.43
CA SER A 546 -2.10 -0.76 54.99
C SER A 546 -2.90 -0.33 53.76
N GLY A 547 -2.34 -0.50 52.56
CA GLY A 547 -3.06 -0.27 51.31
C GLY A 547 -2.31 0.59 50.28
N PRO A 548 -2.93 0.80 49.11
CA PRO A 548 -2.36 1.61 48.04
C PRO A 548 -2.20 3.08 48.45
N ASN A 549 -1.10 3.70 48.04
CA ASN A 549 -0.76 5.09 48.30
C ASN A 549 -0.33 5.77 46.99
N PHE A 550 -1.14 6.74 46.55
CA PHE A 550 -0.93 7.45 45.29
C PHE A 550 0.44 8.15 45.22
N THR A 551 0.79 8.94 46.24
CA THR A 551 2.03 9.72 46.25
C THR A 551 3.26 8.81 46.21
N ALA A 552 3.27 7.74 47.02
CA ALA A 552 4.35 6.76 47.00
C ALA A 552 4.44 6.04 45.64
N CYS A 553 3.30 5.67 45.05
CA CYS A 553 3.27 5.07 43.71
C CYS A 553 3.79 6.01 42.62
N ALA A 554 3.35 7.27 42.61
CA ALA A 554 3.81 8.29 41.66
C ALA A 554 5.32 8.57 41.81
N ASN A 555 5.82 8.59 43.05
CA ASN A 555 7.26 8.75 43.32
C ASN A 555 8.06 7.55 42.79
N LEU A 556 7.54 6.32 42.85
CA LEU A 556 8.22 5.17 42.23
C LEU A 556 8.34 5.32 40.72
N PHE A 557 7.29 5.77 40.02
CA PHE A 557 7.38 6.08 38.59
C PHE A 557 8.38 7.20 38.30
N ARG A 558 8.38 8.26 39.11
CA ARG A 558 9.37 9.35 39.03
C ARG A 558 10.78 8.80 39.17
N ASP A 559 11.09 8.13 40.27
CA ASP A 559 12.45 7.78 40.68
C ASP A 559 13.04 6.60 39.89
N ARG A 560 12.20 5.74 39.31
CA ARG A 560 12.65 4.55 38.57
C ARG A 560 12.62 4.73 37.06
N LEU A 561 11.70 5.52 36.52
CA LEU A 561 11.50 5.64 35.07
C LEU A 561 11.68 7.07 34.56
N LEU A 562 11.02 8.06 35.16
CA LEU A 562 10.92 9.39 34.55
C LEU A 562 12.11 10.29 34.86
N ARG A 563 12.63 10.21 36.08
CA ARG A 563 13.79 10.93 36.62
C ARG A 563 14.62 9.96 37.47
N PRO A 564 15.32 9.00 36.84
CA PRO A 564 16.11 8.03 37.58
C PRO A 564 17.12 8.69 38.51
N VAL A 565 17.16 8.23 39.77
CA VAL A 565 18.09 8.76 40.77
C VAL A 565 19.53 8.53 40.30
N GLY A 566 20.37 9.57 40.36
CA GLY A 566 21.76 9.52 39.92
C GLY A 566 21.97 9.84 38.44
N GLU A 567 20.91 10.03 37.66
CA GLU A 567 21.00 10.55 36.30
C GLU A 567 20.83 12.08 36.28
N SER A 568 21.84 12.80 35.80
CA SER A 568 21.75 14.25 35.56
C SER A 568 21.33 14.54 34.12
N CYS A 569 20.57 15.63 33.95
CA CYS A 569 20.21 16.12 32.63
C CYS A 569 21.46 16.70 31.94
N PRO A 570 21.87 16.19 30.75
CA PRO A 570 23.05 16.68 30.05
C PRO A 570 22.87 18.07 29.43
N THR A 571 21.67 18.64 29.50
CA THR A 571 21.32 19.95 28.93
C THR A 571 20.62 20.80 30.00
N ALA A 572 20.26 22.05 29.66
CA ALA A 572 19.57 22.93 30.61
C ALA A 572 18.22 22.35 31.06
N HIS A 573 17.50 21.67 30.16
CA HIS A 573 16.19 21.10 30.43
C HIS A 573 16.03 19.75 29.73
N CYS A 574 15.56 18.75 30.47
CA CYS A 574 15.22 17.44 29.95
C CYS A 574 13.75 17.15 30.19
N GLY A 575 13.14 16.40 29.28
CA GLY A 575 11.84 15.77 29.49
C GLY A 575 12.03 14.48 30.28
N ILE A 576 11.62 13.33 29.76
CA ILE A 576 11.86 12.05 30.43
C ILE A 576 13.36 11.67 30.39
N GLY A 577 13.88 11.26 31.55
CA GLY A 577 15.27 10.83 31.71
C GLY A 577 16.26 11.92 31.34
N ARG A 578 17.20 11.57 30.46
CA ARG A 578 18.28 12.45 29.97
C ARG A 578 17.95 13.11 28.62
N THR A 579 16.73 12.93 28.11
CA THR A 579 16.37 13.44 26.80
C THR A 579 16.08 14.93 26.84
N HIS A 580 16.80 15.71 26.03
CA HIS A 580 16.56 17.14 25.86
C HIS A 580 15.08 17.43 25.53
N GLN A 581 14.52 18.42 26.22
CA GLN A 581 13.19 18.96 25.97
C GLN A 581 13.20 20.44 26.35
N PRO A 582 12.74 21.34 25.46
CA PRO A 582 12.44 22.71 25.86
C PRO A 582 11.47 22.75 27.04
N PRO A 583 11.58 23.73 27.95
CA PRO A 583 10.70 23.84 29.10
C PRO A 583 9.25 24.10 28.65
N LEU A 584 8.39 23.10 28.78
CA LEU A 584 6.98 23.20 28.41
C LEU A 584 6.22 24.19 29.30
N GLU A 585 6.67 24.40 30.53
CA GLU A 585 6.17 25.45 31.43
C GLU A 585 6.21 26.86 30.81
N GLN A 586 7.18 27.13 29.93
CA GLN A 586 7.30 28.43 29.25
C GLN A 586 6.38 28.56 28.03
N PHE A 587 5.70 27.48 27.63
CA PHE A 587 4.76 27.52 26.52
C PHE A 587 3.43 28.14 26.98
N ALA A 588 3.11 29.32 26.44
CA ALA A 588 1.93 30.07 26.83
C ALA A 588 0.61 29.48 26.28
N GLY A 589 0.64 28.80 25.13
CA GLY A 589 -0.53 28.29 24.44
C GLY A 589 -1.19 27.08 25.12
N ASP A 590 -2.44 26.78 24.74
CA ASP A 590 -3.21 25.69 25.36
C ASP A 590 -2.52 24.32 25.18
N ILE A 591 -2.70 23.42 26.15
CA ILE A 591 -2.14 22.07 26.12
C ILE A 591 -3.28 21.07 25.99
N TYR A 592 -3.29 20.34 24.87
CA TYR A 592 -4.24 19.28 24.58
C TYR A 592 -3.62 17.92 24.94
N VAL A 593 -4.37 17.11 25.66
CA VAL A 593 -3.95 15.78 26.11
C VAL A 593 -4.99 14.76 25.65
N ILE A 594 -4.55 13.76 24.89
CA ILE A 594 -5.43 12.80 24.21
C ILE A 594 -5.15 11.35 24.66
N SER A 595 -5.92 10.40 24.14
CA SER A 595 -5.78 8.96 24.38
C SER A 595 -6.00 8.56 25.85
N PHE A 596 -5.10 7.80 26.47
CA PHE A 596 -5.38 7.16 27.76
C PHE A 596 -5.62 8.13 28.92
N VAL A 597 -5.14 9.38 28.84
CA VAL A 597 -5.47 10.38 29.85
C VAL A 597 -6.96 10.70 29.84
N PHE A 598 -7.57 10.80 28.65
CA PHE A 598 -9.02 10.95 28.52
C PHE A 598 -9.74 9.74 29.10
N ASP A 599 -9.38 8.52 28.66
CA ASP A 599 -10.05 7.29 29.08
C ASP A 599 -10.04 7.12 30.61
N LEU A 600 -8.92 7.47 31.27
CA LEU A 600 -8.80 7.42 32.73
C LEU A 600 -9.65 8.47 33.42
N LEU A 601 -9.56 9.73 33.00
CA LEU A 601 -10.25 10.83 33.67
C LEU A 601 -11.77 10.79 33.44
N GLU A 602 -12.22 10.33 32.28
CA GLU A 602 -13.63 10.04 32.01
C GLU A 602 -14.14 8.93 32.93
N ALA A 603 -13.40 7.81 33.05
CA ALA A 603 -13.77 6.69 33.90
C ALA A 603 -13.80 7.03 35.39
N ALA A 604 -13.02 8.03 35.83
CA ALA A 604 -13.03 8.50 37.21
C ALA A 604 -14.32 9.24 37.60
N ASN A 605 -15.09 9.71 36.60
CA ASN A 605 -16.34 10.48 36.70
C ASN A 605 -16.47 11.28 38.01
N ALA A 606 -15.48 12.13 38.27
CA ALA A 606 -15.38 12.85 39.53
C ALA A 606 -16.57 13.81 39.64
N THR A 607 -17.30 13.74 40.75
CA THR A 607 -18.48 14.57 41.05
C THR A 607 -18.26 16.09 40.97
N SER A 608 -17.01 16.56 40.80
CA SER A 608 -16.62 17.97 40.67
C SER A 608 -16.09 18.36 39.28
N LEU A 609 -15.90 17.42 38.36
CA LEU A 609 -15.49 17.70 36.98
C LEU A 609 -16.72 17.60 36.09
N ALA A 610 -17.02 18.67 35.35
CA ALA A 610 -17.96 18.61 34.25
C ALA A 610 -17.29 17.86 33.09
N VAL A 611 -17.28 16.53 33.19
CA VAL A 611 -16.73 15.63 32.18
C VAL A 611 -17.73 15.59 31.03
N SER A 612 -17.34 16.15 29.89
CA SER A 612 -18.05 15.96 28.64
C SER A 612 -17.47 14.73 27.90
N PRO A 613 -18.30 13.98 27.15
CA PRO A 613 -17.86 12.79 26.42
C PRO A 613 -16.88 13.10 25.27
N ASP A 614 -16.79 14.36 24.85
CA ASP A 614 -15.91 14.78 23.77
C ASP A 614 -14.65 15.48 24.29
N GLU A 615 -14.79 16.38 25.26
CA GLU A 615 -13.67 17.15 25.81
C GLU A 615 -14.02 17.82 27.14
N PHE A 616 -13.02 18.04 27.99
CA PHE A 616 -13.14 18.83 29.21
C PHE A 616 -11.80 19.43 29.63
N ALA A 617 -11.84 20.46 30.48
CA ALA A 617 -10.64 21.07 31.05
C ALA A 617 -10.39 20.57 32.48
N VAL A 618 -9.12 20.37 32.83
CA VAL A 618 -8.71 19.93 34.17
C VAL A 618 -7.36 20.54 34.54
N ARG A 619 -7.17 20.98 35.79
CA ARG A 619 -5.85 21.38 36.26
C ARG A 619 -5.05 20.16 36.67
N LEU A 620 -3.73 20.22 36.56
CA LEU A 620 -2.88 19.10 36.98
C LEU A 620 -3.07 18.75 38.49
N ALA A 621 -3.33 19.75 39.34
CA ALA A 621 -3.67 19.53 40.75
C ALA A 621 -4.97 18.72 40.93
N ASP A 622 -5.95 18.87 40.05
CA ASP A 622 -7.21 18.11 40.11
C ASP A 622 -6.98 16.66 39.63
N VAL A 623 -6.08 16.45 38.65
CA VAL A 623 -5.63 15.10 38.23
C VAL A 623 -4.97 14.34 39.39
N GLU A 624 -4.14 15.03 40.19
CA GLU A 624 -3.56 14.47 41.42
C GLU A 624 -4.65 14.05 42.41
N GLN A 625 -5.62 14.91 42.69
CA GLN A 625 -6.70 14.59 43.64
C GLN A 625 -7.56 13.42 43.18
N ILE A 626 -7.82 13.32 41.86
CA ILE A 626 -8.52 12.17 41.28
C ILE A 626 -7.71 10.90 41.52
N GLY A 627 -6.42 10.92 41.21
CA GLY A 627 -5.54 9.77 41.44
C GLY A 627 -5.48 9.34 42.90
N VAL A 628 -5.42 10.29 43.85
CA VAL A 628 -5.49 10.01 45.29
C VAL A 628 -6.78 9.27 45.65
N ARG A 629 -7.94 9.75 45.18
CA ARG A 629 -9.25 9.11 45.44
C ARG A 629 -9.34 7.71 44.81
N ARG A 630 -8.87 7.56 43.56
CA ARG A 630 -8.89 6.30 42.83
C ARG A 630 -7.98 5.25 43.49
N CYS A 631 -6.77 5.63 43.88
CA CYS A 631 -5.89 4.75 44.63
C CYS A 631 -6.50 4.34 45.97
N ALA A 632 -7.05 5.29 46.75
CA ALA A 632 -7.65 4.98 48.05
C ALA A 632 -8.87 4.03 47.95
N ALA A 633 -9.61 4.06 46.83
CA ALA A 633 -10.74 3.18 46.58
C ALA A 633 -10.34 1.76 46.10
N LEU A 634 -9.07 1.54 45.76
CA LEU A 634 -8.59 0.28 45.18
C LEU A 634 -8.46 -0.81 46.26
N THR A 635 -9.37 -1.78 46.21
CA THR A 635 -9.41 -2.96 47.08
C THR A 635 -9.54 -4.25 46.28
N LEU A 636 -9.23 -5.41 46.89
CA LEU A 636 -9.46 -6.71 46.24
C LEU A 636 -10.92 -6.94 45.84
N ASP A 637 -11.86 -6.38 46.59
CA ASP A 637 -13.29 -6.45 46.25
C ASP A 637 -13.61 -5.60 45.02
N SER A 638 -13.15 -4.34 45.01
CA SER A 638 -13.33 -3.44 43.87
C SER A 638 -12.78 -4.04 42.56
N ILE A 639 -11.66 -4.76 42.63
CA ILE A 639 -11.04 -5.45 41.49
C ILE A 639 -11.95 -6.58 40.97
N LYS A 640 -12.54 -7.38 41.86
CA LYS A 640 -13.42 -8.50 41.50
C LYS A 640 -14.73 -8.02 40.87
N THR A 641 -15.27 -6.90 41.36
CA THR A 641 -16.54 -6.34 40.88
C THR A 641 -16.38 -5.43 39.66
N ALA A 642 -15.14 -5.05 39.30
CA ALA A 642 -14.89 -4.15 38.20
C ALA A 642 -15.28 -4.77 36.85
N THR A 643 -16.07 -4.03 36.06
CA THR A 643 -16.36 -4.41 34.69
C THR A 643 -15.22 -4.00 33.76
N VAL A 644 -14.56 -4.96 33.12
CA VAL A 644 -13.52 -4.68 32.12
C VAL A 644 -14.19 -4.28 30.81
N ARG A 645 -14.11 -3.00 30.44
CA ARG A 645 -14.69 -2.46 29.18
C ARG A 645 -13.64 -1.91 28.22
N SER A 646 -12.37 -1.89 28.60
CA SER A 646 -11.27 -1.34 27.82
C SER A 646 -10.01 -2.20 27.99
N SER A 647 -8.88 -1.76 27.43
CA SER A 647 -7.58 -2.41 27.67
C SER A 647 -7.02 -2.19 29.07
N LEU A 648 -7.64 -1.34 29.89
CA LEU A 648 -7.23 -1.04 31.26
C LEU A 648 -7.58 -2.19 32.19
N GLN A 649 -6.62 -2.64 32.99
CA GLN A 649 -6.83 -3.71 33.95
C GLN A 649 -7.14 -3.13 35.34
N PRO A 650 -8.25 -3.53 36.00
CA PRO A 650 -8.63 -3.01 37.32
C PRO A 650 -7.54 -3.17 38.40
N VAL A 651 -6.73 -4.22 38.31
CA VAL A 651 -5.61 -4.48 39.23
C VAL A 651 -4.53 -3.38 39.21
N TYR A 652 -4.41 -2.64 38.11
CA TYR A 652 -3.40 -1.60 37.90
C TYR A 652 -3.99 -0.18 37.97
N ASP A 653 -5.23 -0.01 38.42
CA ASP A 653 -5.93 1.28 38.38
C ASP A 653 -5.11 2.39 39.05
N CYS A 654 -4.63 2.16 40.28
CA CYS A 654 -3.78 3.13 40.99
C CYS A 654 -2.48 3.44 40.23
N MET A 655 -1.85 2.44 39.60
CA MET A 655 -0.65 2.66 38.78
C MET A 655 -0.93 3.57 37.59
N TYR A 656 -2.08 3.39 36.93
CA TYR A 656 -2.42 4.18 35.76
C TYR A 656 -2.58 5.66 36.09
N TYR A 657 -3.38 6.01 37.11
CA TYR A 657 -3.51 7.41 37.53
C TYR A 657 -2.19 7.98 38.07
N ALA A 658 -1.46 7.22 38.88
CA ALA A 658 -0.17 7.65 39.41
C ALA A 658 0.85 7.92 38.30
N TYR A 659 0.90 7.05 37.27
CA TYR A 659 1.78 7.22 36.14
C TYR A 659 1.40 8.42 35.28
N SER A 660 0.12 8.55 34.90
CA SER A 660 -0.34 9.68 34.08
C SER A 660 -0.04 11.03 34.75
N TYR A 661 -0.29 11.14 36.05
CA TYR A 661 0.09 12.34 36.81
C TYR A 661 1.62 12.53 36.87
N ALA A 662 2.39 11.48 37.22
CA ALA A 662 3.84 11.56 37.31
C ALA A 662 4.48 11.95 35.98
N LEU A 663 3.96 11.43 34.86
CA LEU A 663 4.39 11.75 33.51
C LEU A 663 4.17 13.24 33.20
N LEU A 664 2.95 13.74 33.42
CA LEU A 664 2.61 15.16 33.18
C LEU A 664 3.46 16.10 34.06
N LYS A 665 3.58 15.79 35.35
CA LYS A 665 4.30 16.62 36.32
C LYS A 665 5.82 16.53 36.17
N TYR A 666 6.39 15.34 36.26
CA TYR A 666 7.84 15.14 36.36
C TYR A 666 8.49 14.84 35.02
N GLY A 667 7.78 14.18 34.11
CA GLY A 667 8.25 13.91 32.75
C GLY A 667 8.24 15.19 31.91
N TYR A 668 7.06 15.79 31.72
CA TYR A 668 6.89 16.96 30.86
C TYR A 668 7.11 18.31 31.56
N GLY A 669 7.09 18.35 32.90
CA GLY A 669 7.32 19.58 33.66
C GLY A 669 6.11 20.52 33.70
N ILE A 670 4.89 19.98 33.69
CA ILE A 670 3.66 20.79 33.72
C ILE A 670 3.42 21.32 35.14
N PRO A 671 3.17 22.63 35.33
CA PRO A 671 2.82 23.21 36.63
C PRO A 671 1.48 22.71 37.17
N GLN A 672 1.34 22.69 38.50
CA GLN A 672 0.13 22.17 39.18
C GLN A 672 -1.15 22.95 38.84
N ASP A 673 -1.01 24.26 38.64
CA ASP A 673 -2.09 25.18 38.31
C ASP A 673 -2.40 25.24 36.80
N ARG A 674 -1.56 24.63 35.95
CA ARG A 674 -1.76 24.61 34.50
C ARG A 674 -3.01 23.82 34.15
N SER A 675 -3.90 24.46 33.38
CA SER A 675 -5.08 23.81 32.81
C SER A 675 -4.71 23.00 31.57
N LEU A 676 -5.27 21.80 31.47
CA LEU A 676 -5.12 20.85 30.37
C LEU A 676 -6.48 20.64 29.71
N HIS A 677 -6.50 20.66 28.38
CA HIS A 677 -7.66 20.27 27.58
C HIS A 677 -7.56 18.77 27.32
N VAL A 678 -8.41 17.98 27.98
CA VAL A 678 -8.43 16.53 27.83
C VAL A 678 -9.51 16.17 26.83
N VAL A 679 -9.12 15.53 25.73
CA VAL A 679 -9.95 15.49 24.53
C VAL A 679 -10.02 14.09 23.93
N LYS A 680 -11.25 13.68 23.62
CA LYS A 680 -11.59 12.49 22.83
C LYS A 680 -12.01 12.84 21.42
N ARG A 681 -12.76 13.94 21.26
CA ARG A 681 -13.22 14.45 19.98
C ARG A 681 -13.17 15.96 19.91
N ILE A 682 -12.84 16.49 18.73
CA ILE A 682 -12.97 17.92 18.41
C ILE A 682 -13.91 18.00 17.21
N GLN A 683 -14.96 18.82 17.33
CA GLN A 683 -15.97 18.99 16.27
C GLN A 683 -16.61 17.66 15.81
N GLY A 684 -16.69 16.67 16.71
CA GLY A 684 -17.26 15.35 16.43
C GLY A 684 -16.30 14.35 15.78
N TYR A 685 -15.06 14.73 15.47
CA TYR A 685 -14.03 13.86 14.91
C TYR A 685 -13.17 13.22 16.00
N GLU A 686 -12.77 11.96 15.81
CA GLU A 686 -11.96 11.21 16.77
C GLU A 686 -10.53 11.75 16.85
N MET A 687 -10.02 11.99 18.07
CA MET A 687 -8.65 12.47 18.26
C MET A 687 -7.64 11.33 18.09
N ALA A 688 -6.95 11.34 16.97
CA ALA A 688 -5.84 10.45 16.67
C ALA A 688 -4.90 11.08 15.62
N TRP A 689 -3.68 10.57 15.50
CA TRP A 689 -2.75 10.97 14.45
C TRP A 689 -3.26 10.68 13.02
N THR A 690 -4.29 9.85 12.88
CA THR A 690 -4.79 9.35 11.59
C THR A 690 -5.39 10.44 10.71
N LEU A 691 -5.99 11.50 11.27
CA LEU A 691 -6.47 12.63 10.45
C LEU A 691 -5.27 13.39 9.85
N GLY A 692 -4.24 13.67 10.64
CA GLY A 692 -2.99 14.26 10.15
C GLY A 692 -2.37 13.43 9.03
N ALA A 693 -2.28 12.11 9.19
CA ALA A 693 -1.82 11.20 8.12
C ALA A 693 -2.71 11.26 6.87
N SER A 694 -4.02 11.39 7.06
CA SER A 694 -5.00 11.47 6.00
C SER A 694 -4.87 12.77 5.19
N LEU A 695 -4.67 13.91 5.87
CA LEU A 695 -4.40 15.21 5.24
C LEU A 695 -3.12 15.17 4.38
N ILE A 696 -2.10 14.46 4.84
CA ILE A 696 -0.83 14.26 4.10
C ILE A 696 -1.03 13.36 2.88
N SER A 697 -1.88 12.32 3.00
CA SER A 697 -2.13 11.36 1.92
C SER A 697 -3.00 11.90 0.80
N ILE A 698 -3.86 12.87 1.11
CA ILE A 698 -4.78 13.50 0.16
C ILE A 698 -4.16 14.71 -0.53
N ALA A 699 -3.15 15.31 0.09
CA ALA A 699 -2.28 16.31 -0.50
C ALA A 699 -1.48 15.74 -1.69
#